data_AF-A0AAD9JHI3-F1
#
_entry.id   AF-A0AAD9JHI3-F1
#
_cell.length_a   1.000
_cell.length_b   1.000
_cell.length_c   1.000
_cell.angle_alpha   90.00
_cell.angle_beta   90.00
_cell.angle_gamma   90.00
#
_symmetry.space_group_name_H-M   'P 1'
#
loop_
_entity.id
_entity.type
_entity.pdbx_description
1 polymer ?
#
loop_
_entity_poly.entity_id
_entity_poly.type
_entity_poly.pdbx_seq_one_letter_code
_entity_poly.pdbx_strand_id
1 'polypeptide(L)'
;MIPSLCCRDKLQDGGTRDEWRFLLAGGAHKPKELPNPAPDWLSDRSWGDVLTVAALPNFADFAEDFLNYIEGFERLFDSQEPHHEKLPGKWETDLDDFQKLLVYKCLRADKLTNAFQDFVANNLGQRFIEPQTANLNLVFKDSSPSTPLIFVLSQGTDPAADLYKFAEEMRFSKKLTAISLGQGQGPRAEALMRSAMERGKWVFFQNCHLAPSFMPALERLIEQIDPDKVHRDFRLWLTSMPSPKFPVFILQNGSKMTVEPPRGIKANLLRSYTGFTDDYLNSCGFKTPEFKHLLLSLCLFHGVAIERRKFGPLGFNIPYEFTDGDLRICISQLKMFLEEYEEIPFKVLLYTAGHINYGGRVTDDWDRRCLMNVLGDFYTPDVLVTDHEYSPSGIYKQIDPDNDHSNYIAFIKSLPINDNPEIFGLHDNANITFAQTETFNSLQALLLLQPKSSSGGGKSREEVMEDTSNDILREVPDPIDIEMVMNKYPVIYEQSMNTVLIQEIIRYNRLLLSIKSSLHDLMKALKGLVVMSQALEEMSNSLFINQVPDMWGDKAYPSLKPLAAWVIDLVARVGFMKDWIDNGTPPIFWISGFFFPQAFLTGTLQNFARKRIVSIDTITFSFKMMKESASDLKTSPEDGCYIRGLYAEGARWDMTESQLTESRPKELFTEMPIIWLIPESNRKPVLSGIYECPVYKTLTRAGSLYSLALFSRSPLYREVDITLVLFSRSFELEI
;
A
#
# COMPACT_ATOMS: atom_id res chain seq x y z
N MET A 1 18.21 2.19 7.44
CA MET A 1 19.30 2.53 8.39
C MET A 1 20.65 1.94 7.98
N ILE A 2 20.75 0.64 7.68
CA ILE A 2 22.01 -0.02 7.29
C ILE A 2 22.66 0.60 6.02
N PRO A 3 21.90 0.92 4.95
CA PRO A 3 22.48 1.62 3.79
C PRO A 3 23.10 2.99 4.14
N SER A 4 22.52 3.70 5.11
CA SER A 4 23.08 4.99 5.59
C SER A 4 24.34 4.82 6.42
N LEU A 5 24.55 3.66 7.06
CA LEU A 5 25.81 3.35 7.74
C LEU A 5 26.92 3.10 6.72
N CYS A 6 26.67 2.26 5.70
CA CYS A 6 27.60 2.07 4.58
C CYS A 6 27.95 3.40 3.89
N CYS A 7 26.94 4.25 3.66
CA CYS A 7 27.15 5.54 3.01
C CYS A 7 27.83 6.54 3.94
N ARG A 8 27.66 6.47 5.27
CA ARG A 8 28.38 7.33 6.21
C ARG A 8 29.88 7.06 6.22
N ASP A 9 30.27 5.79 6.13
CA ASP A 9 31.68 5.41 6.05
C ASP A 9 32.28 5.94 4.74
N LYS A 10 31.56 5.83 3.61
CA LYS A 10 31.98 6.44 2.32
C LYS A 10 31.94 7.99 2.29
N LEU A 11 31.00 8.62 3.01
CA LEU A 11 30.84 10.08 3.05
C LEU A 11 32.00 10.80 3.77
N GLN A 12 32.83 10.07 4.53
CA GLN A 12 34.06 10.63 5.12
C GLN A 12 35.16 10.90 4.08
N ASP A 13 35.10 10.28 2.90
CA ASP A 13 36.08 10.42 1.82
C ASP A 13 35.81 11.59 0.83
N GLY A 14 34.99 12.56 1.22
CA GLY A 14 34.99 13.92 0.65
C GLY A 14 34.29 14.14 -0.71
N GLY A 15 34.00 13.10 -1.50
CA GLY A 15 33.41 13.25 -2.86
C GLY A 15 31.88 13.12 -3.00
N THR A 16 31.19 12.59 -1.99
CA THR A 16 29.88 11.93 -2.17
C THR A 16 28.66 12.72 -1.70
N ARG A 17 28.82 13.98 -1.25
CA ARG A 17 27.73 14.69 -0.55
C ARG A 17 26.57 15.10 -1.46
N ASP A 18 26.87 15.55 -2.67
CA ASP A 18 25.85 15.99 -3.63
C ASP A 18 25.18 14.81 -4.32
N GLU A 19 25.92 13.73 -4.61
CA GLU A 19 25.38 12.45 -5.07
C GLU A 19 24.44 11.81 -4.02
N TRP A 20 24.83 11.83 -2.74
CA TRP A 20 23.99 11.36 -1.64
C TRP A 20 22.72 12.20 -1.47
N ARG A 21 22.83 13.53 -1.60
CA ARG A 21 21.66 14.42 -1.61
C ARG A 21 20.74 14.13 -2.79
N PHE A 22 21.31 13.90 -3.97
CA PHE A 22 20.54 13.51 -5.15
C PHE A 22 19.76 12.22 -4.88
N LEU A 23 20.41 11.19 -4.32
CA LEU A 23 19.75 9.92 -3.99
C LEU A 23 18.56 10.12 -3.04
N LEU A 24 18.69 10.99 -2.03
CA LEU A 24 17.65 11.19 -1.02
C LEU A 24 16.52 12.14 -1.43
N ALA A 25 16.85 13.28 -2.04
CA ALA A 25 15.90 14.38 -2.28
C ALA A 25 15.67 14.68 -3.78
N GLY A 26 16.43 14.05 -4.68
CA GLY A 26 16.45 14.39 -6.10
C GLY A 26 17.35 15.57 -6.43
N GLY A 27 17.33 16.00 -7.69
CA GLY A 27 18.13 17.13 -8.16
C GLY A 27 17.52 18.48 -7.80
N ALA A 28 18.32 19.37 -7.20
CA ALA A 28 17.94 20.77 -6.94
C ALA A 28 18.33 21.73 -8.08
N HIS A 29 18.91 21.19 -9.17
CA HIS A 29 19.47 21.98 -10.26
C HIS A 29 18.51 21.97 -11.45
N LYS A 30 18.43 23.08 -12.17
CA LYS A 30 17.64 23.13 -13.41
C LYS A 30 18.26 22.14 -14.42
N PRO A 31 17.52 21.14 -14.89
CA PRO A 31 18.04 20.19 -15.87
C PRO A 31 18.39 20.90 -17.20
N LYS A 32 19.32 20.31 -17.97
CA LYS A 32 19.46 20.65 -19.40
C LYS A 32 18.13 20.34 -20.10
N GLU A 33 17.61 21.24 -20.92
CA GLU A 33 16.38 20.99 -21.69
C GLU A 33 16.72 20.17 -22.95
N LEU A 34 16.67 18.84 -22.82
CA LEU A 34 16.77 17.90 -23.94
C LEU A 34 15.43 17.17 -24.11
N PRO A 35 14.96 16.95 -25.35
CA PRO A 35 13.74 16.19 -25.59
C PRO A 35 13.92 14.73 -25.18
N ASN A 36 12.85 14.10 -24.71
CA ASN A 36 12.84 12.68 -24.38
C ASN A 36 13.16 11.84 -25.63
N PRO A 37 14.25 11.05 -25.61
CA PRO A 37 14.68 10.30 -26.80
C PRO A 37 13.89 9.03 -27.04
N ALA A 38 13.16 8.54 -26.05
CA ALA A 38 12.44 7.27 -26.11
C ALA A 38 11.06 7.41 -25.44
N PRO A 39 10.14 8.23 -26.01
CA PRO A 39 8.82 8.47 -25.42
C PRO A 39 7.94 7.21 -25.38
N ASP A 40 8.30 6.15 -26.12
CA ASP A 40 7.56 4.90 -26.16
C ASP A 40 7.64 4.10 -24.86
N TRP A 41 8.77 4.18 -24.13
CA TRP A 41 9.00 3.41 -22.91
C TRP A 41 9.54 4.24 -21.72
N LEU A 42 10.17 5.38 -21.96
CA LEU A 42 10.72 6.24 -20.92
C LEU A 42 9.73 7.37 -20.60
N SER A 43 9.32 7.47 -19.33
CA SER A 43 8.45 8.56 -18.88
C SER A 43 9.19 9.91 -18.87
N ASP A 44 8.46 11.00 -19.08
CA ASP A 44 9.04 12.35 -19.03
C ASP A 44 9.60 12.68 -17.63
N ARG A 45 9.02 12.11 -16.56
CA ARG A 45 9.54 12.21 -15.20
C ARG A 45 10.89 11.51 -15.06
N SER A 46 11.00 10.25 -15.49
CA SER A 46 12.25 9.49 -15.48
C SER A 46 13.32 10.18 -16.31
N TRP A 47 12.95 10.75 -17.46
CA TRP A 47 13.86 11.57 -18.26
C TRP A 47 14.30 12.84 -17.54
N GLY A 48 13.40 13.53 -16.84
CA GLY A 48 13.74 14.63 -15.95
C GLY A 48 14.75 14.23 -14.86
N ASP A 49 14.59 13.05 -14.26
CA ASP A 49 15.54 12.50 -13.28
C ASP A 49 16.91 12.22 -13.93
N VAL A 50 16.95 11.67 -15.14
CA VAL A 50 18.20 11.47 -15.92
C VAL A 50 18.91 12.81 -16.18
N LEU A 51 18.17 13.84 -16.59
CA LEU A 51 18.73 15.16 -16.88
C LEU A 51 19.24 15.87 -15.62
N THR A 52 18.60 15.62 -14.47
CA THR A 52 19.06 16.19 -13.19
C THR A 52 20.26 15.45 -12.62
N VAL A 53 20.38 14.13 -12.82
CA VAL A 53 21.63 13.38 -12.52
C VAL A 53 22.79 13.91 -13.34
N ALA A 54 22.57 14.25 -14.62
CA ALA A 54 23.61 14.76 -15.50
C ALA A 54 24.20 16.11 -15.06
N ALA A 55 23.60 16.79 -14.07
CA ALA A 55 24.19 17.97 -13.45
C ALA A 55 25.33 17.64 -12.47
N LEU A 56 25.48 16.38 -12.06
CA LEU A 56 26.55 15.92 -11.17
C LEU A 56 27.87 15.75 -11.95
N PRO A 57 29.04 16.05 -11.37
CA PRO A 57 30.32 16.01 -12.08
C PRO A 57 30.65 14.66 -12.70
N ASN A 58 30.34 13.56 -12.00
CA ASN A 58 30.62 12.20 -12.45
C ASN A 58 29.62 11.69 -13.51
N PHE A 59 28.55 12.44 -13.75
CA PHE A 59 27.48 12.10 -14.69
C PHE A 59 27.30 13.15 -15.81
N ALA A 60 28.25 14.07 -15.98
CA ALA A 60 28.10 15.20 -16.90
C ALA A 60 27.73 14.79 -18.34
N ASP A 61 28.27 13.66 -18.81
CA ASP A 61 28.04 13.10 -20.14
C ASP A 61 26.83 12.14 -20.19
N PHE A 62 26.19 11.85 -19.06
CA PHE A 62 25.20 10.77 -18.94
C PHE A 62 23.99 10.98 -19.85
N ALA A 63 23.43 12.19 -19.90
CA ALA A 63 22.28 12.50 -20.74
C ALA A 63 22.61 12.41 -22.25
N GLU A 64 23.85 12.73 -22.65
CA GLU A 64 24.29 12.68 -24.05
C GLU A 64 24.61 11.24 -24.47
N ASP A 65 25.26 10.46 -23.61
CA ASP A 65 25.54 9.04 -23.85
C ASP A 65 24.29 8.16 -23.79
N PHE A 66 23.26 8.57 -23.04
CA PHE A 66 21.96 7.88 -23.02
C PHE A 66 21.37 7.77 -24.43
N LEU A 67 21.55 8.79 -25.27
CA LEU A 67 21.11 8.80 -26.67
C LEU A 67 21.86 7.78 -27.53
N ASN A 68 23.13 7.51 -27.21
CA ASN A 68 23.97 6.58 -27.96
C ASN A 68 23.72 5.12 -27.58
N TYR A 69 23.19 4.87 -26.38
CA TYR A 69 23.01 3.53 -25.79
C TYR A 69 21.56 3.20 -25.43
N ILE A 70 20.57 3.73 -26.17
CA ILE A 70 19.13 3.56 -25.90
C ILE A 70 18.76 2.08 -25.74
N GLU A 71 19.17 1.21 -26.67
CA GLU A 71 18.84 -0.23 -26.62
C GLU A 71 19.40 -0.93 -25.36
N GLY A 72 20.56 -0.48 -24.87
CA GLY A 72 21.18 -1.02 -23.66
C GLY A 72 20.40 -0.61 -22.40
N PHE A 73 19.97 0.65 -22.34
CA PHE A 73 19.13 1.16 -21.25
C PHE A 73 17.70 0.63 -21.32
N GLU A 74 17.17 0.36 -22.51
CA GLU A 74 15.87 -0.31 -22.71
C GLU A 74 15.91 -1.74 -22.18
N ARG A 75 16.96 -2.52 -22.49
CA ARG A 75 17.17 -3.86 -21.92
C ARG A 75 17.24 -3.81 -20.39
N LEU A 76 17.96 -2.83 -19.83
CA LEU A 76 18.03 -2.62 -18.39
C LEU A 76 16.65 -2.28 -17.81
N PHE A 77 15.92 -1.39 -18.49
CA PHE A 77 14.58 -0.98 -18.09
C PHE A 77 13.60 -2.16 -18.13
N ASP A 78 13.67 -3.03 -19.14
CA ASP A 78 12.82 -4.22 -19.35
C ASP A 78 13.17 -5.43 -18.49
N SER A 79 14.38 -5.50 -17.93
CA SER A 79 14.78 -6.60 -17.05
C SER A 79 13.93 -6.67 -15.78
N GLN A 80 13.59 -7.88 -15.33
CA GLN A 80 12.95 -8.11 -14.04
C GLN A 80 13.92 -7.86 -12.86
N GLU A 81 15.22 -8.01 -13.11
CA GLU A 81 16.31 -7.84 -12.14
C GLU A 81 17.37 -6.85 -12.67
N PRO A 82 17.02 -5.55 -12.80
CA PRO A 82 17.93 -4.55 -13.36
C PRO A 82 19.21 -4.37 -12.53
N HIS A 83 19.19 -4.70 -11.24
CA HIS A 83 20.34 -4.62 -10.34
C HIS A 83 21.42 -5.67 -10.63
N HIS A 84 21.09 -6.73 -11.37
CA HIS A 84 22.03 -7.76 -11.82
C HIS A 84 22.48 -7.58 -13.28
N GLU A 85 21.80 -6.72 -14.04
CA GLU A 85 22.16 -6.42 -15.42
C GLU A 85 23.34 -5.45 -15.49
N LYS A 86 24.17 -5.61 -16.52
CA LYS A 86 25.33 -4.73 -16.73
C LYS A 86 24.88 -3.40 -17.34
N LEU A 87 25.44 -2.30 -16.84
CA LEU A 87 25.21 -0.99 -17.44
C LEU A 87 25.88 -0.91 -18.82
N PRO A 88 25.31 -0.15 -19.76
CA PRO A 88 25.88 -0.03 -21.10
C PRO A 88 27.14 0.85 -21.13
N GLY A 89 28.10 0.48 -21.97
CA GLY A 89 29.27 1.30 -22.28
C GLY A 89 30.20 1.56 -21.10
N LYS A 90 30.65 2.81 -20.96
CA LYS A 90 31.61 3.25 -19.94
C LYS A 90 31.03 3.23 -18.52
N TRP A 91 29.70 3.23 -18.39
CA TRP A 91 29.02 3.34 -17.10
C TRP A 91 29.14 2.09 -16.23
N GLU A 92 29.46 0.93 -16.79
CA GLU A 92 29.72 -0.29 -16.01
C GLU A 92 31.08 -0.25 -15.29
N THR A 93 32.09 0.36 -15.92
CA THR A 93 33.47 0.42 -15.42
C THR A 93 33.78 1.68 -14.64
N ASP A 94 33.17 2.80 -15.03
CA ASP A 94 33.52 4.13 -14.49
C ASP A 94 32.74 4.45 -13.22
N LEU A 95 31.57 3.83 -13.02
CA LEU A 95 30.73 4.04 -11.84
C LEU A 95 31.03 3.03 -10.73
N ASP A 96 31.11 3.52 -9.50
CA ASP A 96 31.16 2.65 -8.32
C ASP A 96 29.79 2.07 -7.97
N ASP A 97 29.75 1.06 -7.09
CA ASP A 97 28.49 0.39 -6.70
C ASP A 97 27.44 1.36 -6.13
N PHE A 98 27.86 2.49 -5.55
CA PHE A 98 26.94 3.50 -5.03
C PHE A 98 26.37 4.37 -6.16
N GLN A 99 27.21 4.80 -7.09
CA GLN A 99 26.81 5.59 -8.26
C GLN A 99 25.88 4.82 -9.18
N LYS A 100 26.05 3.50 -9.31
CA LYS A 100 25.09 2.63 -10.02
C LYS A 100 23.67 2.72 -9.44
N LEU A 101 23.52 2.94 -8.12
CA LEU A 101 22.21 3.15 -7.48
C LEU A 101 21.51 4.42 -7.96
N LEU A 102 22.26 5.47 -8.33
CA LEU A 102 21.69 6.71 -8.85
C LEU A 102 21.05 6.48 -10.24
N VAL A 103 21.67 5.64 -11.07
CA VAL A 103 21.13 5.23 -12.36
C VAL A 103 19.84 4.44 -12.17
N TYR A 104 19.83 3.47 -11.25
CA TYR A 104 18.62 2.70 -10.94
C TYR A 104 17.51 3.58 -10.37
N LYS A 105 17.82 4.58 -9.54
CA LYS A 105 16.82 5.54 -9.05
C LYS A 105 16.09 6.26 -10.20
N CYS A 106 16.78 6.60 -11.28
CA CYS A 106 16.18 7.33 -12.41
C CYS A 106 15.31 6.43 -13.30
N LEU A 107 15.75 5.19 -13.54
CA LEU A 107 15.10 4.29 -14.52
C LEU A 107 14.15 3.28 -13.87
N ARG A 108 14.54 2.71 -12.73
CA ARG A 108 13.84 1.60 -12.04
C ARG A 108 13.86 1.80 -10.53
N ALA A 109 13.21 2.88 -10.09
CA ALA A 109 13.07 3.21 -8.66
C ALA A 109 12.43 2.07 -7.86
N ASP A 110 11.59 1.23 -8.48
CA ASP A 110 10.98 0.04 -7.88
C ASP A 110 12.02 -1.00 -7.41
N LYS A 111 13.18 -1.10 -8.06
CA LYS A 111 14.22 -2.10 -7.73
C LYS A 111 15.35 -1.53 -6.88
N LEU A 112 15.24 -0.26 -6.47
CA LEU A 112 16.28 0.40 -5.68
C LEU A 112 16.45 -0.26 -4.30
N THR A 113 15.37 -0.76 -3.68
CA THR A 113 15.44 -1.50 -2.42
C THR A 113 16.23 -2.81 -2.56
N ASN A 114 16.04 -3.56 -3.65
CA ASN A 114 16.83 -4.76 -3.95
C ASN A 114 18.30 -4.39 -4.17
N ALA A 115 18.56 -3.35 -4.98
CA ALA A 115 19.91 -2.86 -5.21
C ALA A 115 20.60 -2.40 -3.90
N PHE A 116 19.85 -1.81 -2.95
CA PHE A 116 20.36 -1.52 -1.61
C PHE A 116 20.70 -2.77 -0.80
N GLN A 117 19.91 -3.85 -0.92
CA GLN A 117 20.22 -5.13 -0.27
C GLN A 117 21.53 -5.70 -0.79
N ASP A 118 21.76 -5.71 -2.10
CA ASP A 118 22.99 -6.19 -2.72
C ASP A 118 24.18 -5.31 -2.34
N PHE A 119 24.00 -3.99 -2.37
CA PHE A 119 25.01 -3.05 -1.91
C PHE A 119 25.42 -3.30 -0.45
N VAL A 120 24.46 -3.57 0.44
CA VAL A 120 24.75 -3.92 1.84
C VAL A 120 25.39 -5.30 1.95
N ALA A 121 24.93 -6.29 1.19
CA ALA A 121 25.48 -7.64 1.20
C ALA A 121 26.95 -7.66 0.75
N ASN A 122 27.30 -6.89 -0.28
CA ASN A 122 28.67 -6.79 -0.80
C ASN A 122 29.61 -6.05 0.15
N ASN A 123 29.12 -5.01 0.85
CA ASN A 123 29.98 -4.18 1.71
C ASN A 123 30.04 -4.65 3.19
N LEU A 124 28.94 -5.13 3.76
CA LEU A 124 28.85 -5.54 5.17
C LEU A 124 28.63 -7.05 5.35
N GLY A 125 28.18 -7.76 4.32
CA GLY A 125 27.90 -9.19 4.33
C GLY A 125 26.41 -9.53 4.40
N GLN A 126 26.07 -10.72 3.90
CA GLN A 126 24.69 -11.20 3.73
C GLN A 126 23.87 -11.27 5.05
N ARG A 127 24.54 -11.47 6.20
CA ARG A 127 23.90 -11.53 7.53
C ARG A 127 23.12 -10.26 7.93
N PHE A 128 23.36 -9.14 7.25
CA PHE A 128 22.70 -7.85 7.51
C PHE A 128 21.40 -7.65 6.73
N ILE A 129 21.14 -8.49 5.72
CA ILE A 129 19.89 -8.50 4.95
C ILE A 129 18.98 -9.67 5.34
N GLU A 130 19.55 -10.75 5.88
CA GLU A 130 18.77 -11.91 6.31
C GLU A 130 17.96 -11.65 7.59
N PRO A 131 16.70 -12.11 7.65
CA PRO A 131 15.88 -11.96 8.84
C PRO A 131 16.48 -12.78 9.99
N GLN A 132 16.91 -12.10 11.04
CA GLN A 132 17.41 -12.75 12.25
C GLN A 132 16.26 -13.03 13.21
N THR A 133 16.21 -14.24 13.76
CA THR A 133 15.28 -14.56 14.84
C THR A 133 15.70 -13.82 16.11
N ALA A 134 14.75 -13.14 16.75
CA ALA A 134 15.01 -12.43 18.00
C ALA A 134 15.43 -13.43 19.08
N ASN A 135 16.72 -13.46 19.43
CA ASN A 135 17.23 -14.34 20.47
C ASN A 135 17.17 -13.63 21.83
N LEU A 136 16.13 -13.96 22.61
CA LEU A 136 15.96 -13.43 23.97
C LEU A 136 17.17 -13.65 24.87
N ASN A 137 17.94 -14.73 24.66
CA ASN A 137 19.16 -14.97 25.44
C ASN A 137 20.24 -13.90 25.22
N LEU A 138 20.38 -13.37 24.01
CA LEU A 138 21.39 -12.35 23.71
C LEU A 138 21.00 -11.02 24.37
N VAL A 139 19.76 -10.58 24.18
CA VAL A 139 19.26 -9.33 24.75
C VAL A 139 19.24 -9.38 26.28
N PHE A 140 18.94 -10.55 26.85
CA PHE A 140 18.99 -10.76 28.29
C PHE A 140 20.41 -10.67 28.86
N LYS A 141 21.44 -11.15 28.15
CA LYS A 141 22.84 -11.02 28.59
C LYS A 141 23.29 -9.56 28.65
N ASP A 142 22.80 -8.74 27.74
CA ASP A 142 23.10 -7.30 27.71
C ASP A 142 22.25 -6.50 28.72
N SER A 143 21.32 -7.16 29.42
CA SER A 143 20.43 -6.53 30.40
C SER A 143 20.99 -6.52 31.83
N SER A 144 20.63 -5.49 32.58
CA SER A 144 20.95 -5.29 33.99
C SER A 144 19.68 -4.99 34.81
N PRO A 145 19.74 -5.02 36.15
CA PRO A 145 18.63 -4.61 37.00
C PRO A 145 18.15 -3.17 36.81
N SER A 146 19.02 -2.28 36.31
CA SER A 146 18.73 -0.86 36.04
C SER A 146 18.36 -0.57 34.59
N THR A 147 18.60 -1.51 33.66
CA THR A 147 18.28 -1.35 32.24
C THR A 147 17.04 -2.17 31.90
N PRO A 148 15.87 -1.52 31.67
CA PRO A 148 14.65 -2.23 31.33
C PRO A 148 14.73 -2.86 29.94
N LEU A 149 14.06 -4.00 29.77
CA LEU A 149 13.90 -4.70 28.51
C LEU A 149 12.55 -4.29 27.90
N ILE A 150 12.55 -3.82 26.66
CA ILE A 150 11.39 -3.23 26.02
C ILE A 150 11.07 -4.00 24.74
N PHE A 151 9.92 -4.66 24.72
CA PHE A 151 9.30 -5.16 23.51
C PHE A 151 8.53 -4.03 22.83
N VAL A 152 9.04 -3.59 21.69
CA VAL A 152 8.32 -2.69 20.79
C VAL A 152 7.46 -3.56 19.88
N LEU A 153 6.14 -3.48 20.07
CA LEU A 153 5.19 -4.33 19.38
C LEU A 153 4.72 -3.68 18.08
N SER A 154 4.71 -4.47 17.02
CA SER A 154 3.85 -4.19 15.87
C SER A 154 2.41 -4.62 16.17
N GLN A 155 1.45 -4.04 15.46
CA GLN A 155 0.04 -4.44 15.57
C GLN A 155 -0.12 -5.94 15.30
N GLY A 156 -0.95 -6.62 16.10
CA GLY A 156 -1.21 -8.06 15.97
C GLY A 156 -0.13 -9.00 16.54
N THR A 157 0.93 -8.49 17.19
CA THR A 157 1.99 -9.32 17.81
C THR A 157 1.92 -9.32 19.34
N ASP A 158 2.14 -10.48 19.96
CA ASP A 158 2.26 -10.61 21.43
C ASP A 158 3.43 -11.52 21.82
N PRO A 159 4.51 -11.00 22.43
CA PRO A 159 5.68 -11.77 22.84
C PRO A 159 5.52 -12.44 24.20
N ALA A 160 4.35 -12.34 24.85
CA ALA A 160 4.15 -12.91 26.18
C ALA A 160 4.46 -14.42 26.21
N ALA A 161 4.00 -15.18 25.21
CA ALA A 161 4.27 -16.61 25.10
C ALA A 161 5.77 -16.93 25.03
N ASP A 162 6.52 -16.17 24.23
CA ASP A 162 7.97 -16.34 24.08
C ASP A 162 8.70 -16.00 25.39
N LEU A 163 8.27 -14.95 26.09
CA LEU A 163 8.82 -14.58 27.39
C LEU A 163 8.52 -15.65 28.47
N TYR A 164 7.33 -16.25 28.48
CA TYR A 164 7.00 -17.32 29.43
C TYR A 164 7.87 -18.56 29.20
N LYS A 165 8.01 -18.97 27.93
CA LYS A 165 8.90 -20.08 27.55
C LYS A 165 10.36 -19.79 27.95
N PHE A 166 10.83 -18.56 27.70
CA PHE A 166 12.16 -18.13 28.12
C PHE A 166 12.34 -18.14 29.65
N ALA A 167 11.32 -17.73 30.40
CA ALA A 167 11.34 -17.80 31.86
C ALA A 167 11.38 -19.24 32.38
N GLU A 168 10.77 -20.20 31.67
CA GLU A 168 10.89 -21.64 31.96
C GLU A 168 12.31 -22.16 31.73
N GLU A 169 12.91 -21.81 30.59
CA GLU A 169 14.30 -22.16 30.26
C GLU A 169 15.28 -21.62 31.32
N MET A 170 15.05 -20.39 31.79
CA MET A 170 15.85 -19.75 32.85
C MET A 170 15.47 -20.18 34.26
N ARG A 171 14.47 -21.06 34.44
CA ARG A 171 13.91 -21.48 35.75
C ARG A 171 13.38 -20.33 36.62
N PHE A 172 12.92 -19.26 35.98
CA PHE A 172 12.34 -18.06 36.60
C PHE A 172 10.80 -17.98 36.52
N SER A 173 10.11 -18.98 35.96
CA SER A 173 8.64 -18.94 35.77
C SER A 173 7.86 -18.62 37.04
N LYS A 174 8.24 -19.19 38.19
CA LYS A 174 7.59 -18.91 39.50
C LYS A 174 7.94 -17.53 40.09
N LYS A 175 9.00 -16.90 39.57
CA LYS A 175 9.50 -15.57 39.98
C LYS A 175 9.15 -14.47 38.98
N LEU A 176 8.52 -14.81 37.85
CA LEU A 176 7.97 -13.87 36.89
C LEU A 176 6.55 -13.48 37.32
N THR A 177 6.25 -12.19 37.34
CA THR A 177 4.89 -11.69 37.59
C THR A 177 4.53 -10.69 36.50
N ALA A 178 3.43 -10.96 35.81
CA ALA A 178 2.91 -10.10 34.75
C ALA A 178 1.75 -9.23 35.25
N ILE A 179 1.69 -7.98 34.79
CA ILE A 179 0.56 -7.07 34.95
C ILE A 179 0.28 -6.40 33.60
N SER A 180 -0.95 -6.50 33.11
CA SER A 180 -1.40 -5.70 31.98
C SER A 180 -1.79 -4.31 32.45
N LEU A 181 -1.09 -3.29 31.98
CA LEU A 181 -1.35 -1.91 32.37
C LEU A 181 -2.60 -1.38 31.66
N GLY A 182 -3.55 -0.93 32.48
CA GLY A 182 -4.79 -0.30 32.05
C GLY A 182 -5.24 0.72 33.10
N GLN A 183 -6.47 1.21 32.97
CA GLN A 183 -7.01 2.21 33.89
C GLN A 183 -6.99 1.68 35.34
N GLY A 184 -6.33 2.42 36.23
CA GLY A 184 -6.26 2.12 37.67
C GLY A 184 -5.20 1.10 38.11
N GLN A 185 -4.37 0.54 37.21
CA GLN A 185 -3.35 -0.47 37.58
C GLN A 185 -2.03 0.13 38.10
N GLY A 186 -1.82 1.44 37.98
CA GLY A 186 -0.55 2.12 38.34
C GLY A 186 -0.05 1.84 39.77
N PRO A 187 -0.85 2.04 40.84
CA PRO A 187 -0.40 1.79 42.21
C PRO A 187 -0.01 0.33 42.48
N ARG A 188 -0.72 -0.62 41.85
CA ARG A 188 -0.40 -2.05 41.95
C ARG A 188 0.89 -2.39 41.23
N ALA A 189 1.12 -1.79 40.06
CA ALA A 189 2.35 -1.93 39.30
C ALA A 189 3.56 -1.39 40.08
N GLU A 190 3.44 -0.22 40.72
CA GLU A 190 4.49 0.35 41.56
C GLU A 190 4.82 -0.56 42.76
N ALA A 191 3.80 -1.02 43.50
CA ALA A 191 4.00 -1.92 44.64
C ALA A 191 4.67 -3.23 44.22
N LEU A 192 4.29 -3.78 43.05
CA LEU A 192 4.92 -4.98 42.49
C LEU A 192 6.39 -4.72 42.15
N MET A 193 6.70 -3.60 41.50
CA MET A 193 8.07 -3.24 41.11
C MET A 193 8.98 -3.10 42.34
N ARG A 194 8.57 -2.35 43.36
CA ARG A 194 9.35 -2.20 44.61
C ARG A 194 9.62 -3.54 45.28
N SER A 195 8.59 -4.38 45.38
CA SER A 195 8.72 -5.71 45.99
C SER A 195 9.56 -6.69 45.15
N ALA A 196 9.60 -6.52 43.83
CA ALA A 196 10.42 -7.31 42.93
C ALA A 196 11.89 -6.87 42.97
N MET A 197 12.17 -5.58 43.15
CA MET A 197 13.52 -5.04 43.33
C MET A 197 14.19 -5.58 44.59
N GLU A 198 13.43 -5.74 45.69
CA GLU A 198 13.94 -6.33 46.94
C GLU A 198 14.12 -7.85 46.85
N ARG A 199 13.18 -8.56 46.20
CA ARG A 199 13.14 -10.04 46.21
C ARG A 199 13.80 -10.71 45.00
N GLY A 200 14.30 -9.94 44.04
CA GLY A 200 14.93 -10.49 42.82
C GLY A 200 13.94 -11.21 41.91
N LYS A 201 12.82 -10.56 41.61
CA LYS A 201 11.77 -11.10 40.72
C LYS A 201 11.77 -10.42 39.36
N TRP A 202 11.19 -11.08 38.37
CA TRP A 202 10.96 -10.46 37.07
C TRP A 202 9.57 -9.87 37.02
N VAL A 203 9.48 -8.63 36.54
CA VAL A 203 8.20 -7.93 36.37
C VAL A 203 7.96 -7.73 34.90
N PHE A 204 6.77 -8.11 34.42
CA PHE A 204 6.36 -7.92 33.05
C PHE A 204 5.15 -6.99 32.97
N PHE A 205 5.36 -5.76 32.50
CA PHE A 205 4.29 -4.80 32.25
C PHE A 205 3.87 -4.86 30.80
N GLN A 206 2.62 -5.29 30.57
CA GLN A 206 2.06 -5.35 29.23
C GLN A 206 1.29 -4.06 28.91
N ASN A 207 1.26 -3.70 27.63
CA ASN A 207 0.41 -2.63 27.08
C ASN A 207 0.68 -1.25 27.70
N CYS A 208 1.95 -0.88 27.91
CA CYS A 208 2.34 0.39 28.50
C CYS A 208 1.76 1.61 27.76
N HIS A 209 1.61 1.54 26.43
CA HIS A 209 0.96 2.57 25.61
C HIS A 209 -0.50 2.88 26.01
N LEU A 210 -1.21 1.95 26.66
CA LEU A 210 -2.58 2.16 27.16
C LEU A 210 -2.64 2.87 28.52
N ALA A 211 -1.50 3.06 29.20
CA ALA A 211 -1.43 3.69 30.51
C ALA A 211 -0.57 4.97 30.53
N PRO A 212 -0.89 5.99 29.70
CA PRO A 212 -0.06 7.19 29.56
C PRO A 212 0.09 8.00 30.86
N SER A 213 -0.89 7.94 31.76
CA SER A 213 -0.83 8.64 33.05
C SER A 213 0.18 8.03 34.03
N PHE A 214 0.49 6.74 33.91
CA PHE A 214 1.47 6.06 34.77
C PHE A 214 2.90 6.17 34.25
N MET A 215 3.08 6.43 32.94
CA MET A 215 4.39 6.46 32.30
C MET A 215 5.40 7.43 32.97
N PRO A 216 5.04 8.67 33.36
CA PRO A 216 5.98 9.55 34.08
C PRO A 216 6.35 9.04 35.48
N ALA A 217 5.45 8.33 36.15
CA ALA A 217 5.75 7.72 37.45
C ALA A 217 6.71 6.52 37.27
N LEU A 218 6.48 5.70 36.24
CA LEU A 218 7.37 4.59 35.88
C LEU A 218 8.78 5.09 35.52
N GLU A 219 8.90 6.19 34.79
CA GLU A 219 10.19 6.82 34.45
C GLU A 219 10.96 7.18 35.73
N ARG A 220 10.31 7.85 36.68
CA ARG A 220 10.92 8.19 37.98
C ARG A 220 11.31 6.96 38.79
N LEU A 221 10.51 5.90 38.76
CA LEU A 221 10.82 4.65 39.48
C LEU A 221 12.07 3.97 38.91
N ILE A 222 12.24 4.01 37.58
CA ILE A 222 13.41 3.42 36.91
C ILE A 222 14.66 4.28 37.15
N GLU A 223 14.53 5.60 37.09
CA GLU A 223 15.64 6.54 37.37
C GLU A 223 16.15 6.42 38.82
N GLN A 224 15.26 6.12 39.77
CA GLN A 224 15.60 5.95 41.18
C GLN A 224 16.16 4.56 41.56
N ILE A 225 16.36 3.67 40.58
CA ILE A 225 16.96 2.35 40.86
C ILE A 225 18.42 2.54 41.25
N ASP A 226 18.71 2.34 42.54
CA ASP A 226 20.06 2.32 43.09
C ASP A 226 20.74 0.97 42.73
N PRO A 227 21.79 0.97 41.88
CA PRO A 227 22.45 -0.27 41.44
C PRO A 227 23.07 -1.08 42.58
N ASP A 228 23.42 -0.43 43.70
CA ASP A 228 24.05 -1.09 44.85
C ASP A 228 23.04 -1.75 45.80
N LYS A 229 21.77 -1.33 45.75
CA LYS A 229 20.70 -1.85 46.62
C LYS A 229 19.74 -2.82 45.91
N VAL A 230 19.60 -2.71 44.59
CA VAL A 230 18.68 -3.56 43.83
C VAL A 230 19.18 -5.00 43.76
N HIS A 231 18.28 -5.97 43.89
CA HIS A 231 18.63 -7.38 43.77
C HIS A 231 19.15 -7.70 42.36
N ARG A 232 20.27 -8.44 42.25
CA ARG A 232 20.96 -8.72 40.97
C ARG A 232 20.10 -9.48 39.95
N ASP A 233 19.18 -10.32 40.42
CA ASP A 233 18.24 -11.08 39.58
C ASP A 233 17.00 -10.28 39.12
N PHE A 234 16.79 -9.06 39.64
CA PHE A 234 15.65 -8.24 39.22
C PHE A 234 15.76 -7.89 37.73
N ARG A 235 14.64 -8.03 36.99
CA ARG A 235 14.53 -7.62 35.59
C ARG A 235 13.15 -7.03 35.34
N LEU A 236 13.12 -5.93 34.60
CA LEU A 236 11.91 -5.25 34.19
C LEU A 236 11.69 -5.44 32.69
N TRP A 237 10.56 -6.03 32.34
CA TRP A 237 10.12 -6.26 30.96
C TRP A 237 8.90 -5.39 30.68
N LEU A 238 8.93 -4.65 29.57
CA LEU A 238 7.86 -3.73 29.15
C LEU A 238 7.39 -4.13 27.76
N THR A 239 6.08 -4.10 27.49
CA THR A 239 5.55 -4.12 26.12
C THR A 239 4.83 -2.83 25.78
N SER A 240 5.13 -2.29 24.60
CA SER A 240 4.44 -1.10 24.11
C SER A 240 4.42 -1.06 22.60
N MET A 241 3.31 -0.60 22.03
CA MET A 241 3.33 -0.05 20.67
C MET A 241 4.05 1.31 20.70
N PRO A 242 4.68 1.73 19.58
CA PRO A 242 5.23 3.07 19.44
C PRO A 242 4.18 4.13 19.81
N SER A 243 4.51 5.02 20.74
CA SER A 243 3.61 6.06 21.22
C SER A 243 4.40 7.31 21.59
N PRO A 244 3.96 8.51 21.18
CA PRO A 244 4.63 9.76 21.55
C PRO A 244 4.56 10.05 23.05
N LYS A 245 3.68 9.34 23.78
CA LYS A 245 3.51 9.48 25.24
C LYS A 245 4.44 8.56 26.04
N PHE A 246 5.17 7.66 25.37
CA PHE A 246 6.08 6.76 26.06
C PHE A 246 7.36 7.54 26.48
N PRO A 247 7.88 7.36 27.70
CA PRO A 247 8.96 8.21 28.21
C PRO A 247 10.28 8.04 27.44
N VAL A 248 10.89 9.16 27.07
CA VAL A 248 12.12 9.19 26.28
C VAL A 248 13.28 8.59 27.07
N PHE A 249 13.37 8.82 28.39
CA PHE A 249 14.44 8.26 29.22
C PHE A 249 14.44 6.73 29.21
N ILE A 250 13.26 6.11 29.37
CA ILE A 250 13.11 4.65 29.32
C ILE A 250 13.51 4.14 27.93
N LEU A 251 13.10 4.83 26.87
CA LEU A 251 13.51 4.52 25.50
C LEU A 251 14.98 4.79 25.22
N GLN A 252 15.69 5.67 25.92
CA GLN A 252 17.12 5.87 25.69
C GLN A 252 17.92 4.80 26.42
N ASN A 253 17.60 4.54 27.69
CA ASN A 253 18.38 3.67 28.58
C ASN A 253 17.98 2.20 28.56
N GLY A 254 16.80 1.85 28.01
CA GLY A 254 16.36 0.46 27.92
C GLY A 254 16.98 -0.30 26.74
N SER A 255 17.02 -1.63 26.85
CA SER A 255 17.33 -2.54 25.74
C SER A 255 16.04 -2.84 24.97
N LYS A 256 16.01 -2.49 23.69
CA LYS A 256 14.79 -2.57 22.86
C LYS A 256 14.89 -3.73 21.90
N MET A 257 13.79 -4.43 21.74
CA MET A 257 13.62 -5.44 20.72
C MET A 257 12.29 -5.20 20.01
N THR A 258 12.34 -5.09 18.70
CA THR A 258 11.16 -4.96 17.85
C THR A 258 10.63 -6.34 17.57
N VAL A 259 9.35 -6.56 17.90
CA VAL A 259 8.63 -7.78 17.56
C VAL A 259 7.70 -7.41 16.42
N GLU A 260 8.10 -7.82 15.22
CA GLU A 260 7.36 -7.59 14.00
C GLU A 260 6.87 -8.93 13.46
N PRO A 261 5.72 -8.98 12.76
CA PRO A 261 5.37 -10.15 11.99
C PRO A 261 6.48 -10.40 10.95
N PRO A 262 6.86 -11.67 10.72
CA PRO A 262 7.88 -12.00 9.75
C PRO A 262 7.43 -11.53 8.36
N ARG A 263 8.31 -10.80 7.68
CA ARG A 263 8.08 -10.34 6.30
C ARG A 263 8.51 -11.42 5.32
N GLY A 264 7.66 -11.69 4.35
CA GLY A 264 7.83 -12.66 3.28
C GLY A 264 7.35 -14.07 3.64
N ILE A 265 7.05 -14.87 2.62
CA ILE A 265 6.54 -16.23 2.77
C ILE A 265 7.55 -17.11 3.51
N LYS A 266 8.83 -16.99 3.16
CA LYS A 266 9.94 -17.70 3.80
C LYS A 266 9.94 -17.53 5.33
N ALA A 267 9.89 -16.28 5.80
CA ALA A 267 9.98 -16.00 7.22
C ALA A 267 8.70 -16.41 7.98
N ASN A 268 7.52 -16.26 7.35
CA ASN A 268 6.25 -16.76 7.88
C ASN A 268 6.27 -18.28 8.08
N LEU A 269 6.66 -19.02 7.04
CA LEU A 269 6.77 -20.48 7.10
C LEU A 269 7.80 -20.94 8.13
N LEU A 270 8.98 -20.30 8.17
CA LEU A 270 9.99 -20.63 9.18
C LEU A 270 9.46 -20.45 10.59
N ARG A 271 8.71 -19.37 10.86
CA ARG A 271 8.09 -19.14 12.17
C ARG A 271 7.10 -20.24 12.51
N SER A 272 6.19 -20.60 11.59
CA SER A 272 5.21 -21.65 11.83
C SER A 272 5.87 -23.02 12.03
N TYR A 273 6.77 -23.43 11.15
CA TYR A 273 7.40 -24.75 11.20
C TYR A 273 8.39 -24.90 12.35
N THR A 274 9.06 -23.83 12.80
CA THR A 274 9.90 -23.89 14.02
C THR A 274 9.08 -24.25 15.26
N GLY A 275 7.77 -23.95 15.27
CA GLY A 275 6.86 -24.31 16.36
C GLY A 275 6.40 -25.79 16.34
N PHE A 276 6.59 -26.51 15.24
CA PHE A 276 6.19 -27.91 15.10
C PHE A 276 7.32 -28.87 15.48
N THR A 277 6.95 -30.07 15.89
CA THR A 277 7.85 -31.21 16.15
C THR A 277 7.53 -32.37 15.21
N ASP A 278 8.46 -33.30 15.02
CA ASP A 278 8.19 -34.52 14.23
C ASP A 278 7.00 -35.31 14.78
N ASP A 279 6.87 -35.40 16.10
CA ASP A 279 5.72 -36.03 16.77
C ASP A 279 4.39 -35.36 16.39
N TYR A 280 4.39 -34.03 16.25
CA TYR A 280 3.22 -33.28 15.85
C TYR A 280 2.86 -33.52 14.37
N LEU A 281 3.86 -33.52 13.49
CA LEU A 281 3.67 -33.77 12.06
C LEU A 281 3.14 -35.18 11.79
N ASN A 282 3.49 -36.16 12.63
CA ASN A 282 3.06 -37.56 12.50
C ASN A 282 1.84 -37.90 13.37
N SER A 283 1.09 -36.89 13.84
CA SER A 283 0.07 -37.08 14.86
C SER A 283 -1.30 -37.56 14.36
N CYS A 284 -1.51 -37.72 13.04
CA CYS A 284 -2.81 -38.06 12.42
C CYS A 284 -2.93 -39.53 11.96
N GLY A 285 -2.10 -40.44 12.49
CA GLY A 285 -2.20 -41.87 12.23
C GLY A 285 -2.13 -42.21 10.73
N PHE A 286 -3.16 -42.87 10.19
CA PHE A 286 -3.23 -43.27 8.78
C PHE A 286 -3.31 -42.08 7.81
N LYS A 287 -3.84 -40.94 8.24
CA LYS A 287 -4.00 -39.72 7.41
C LYS A 287 -2.88 -38.70 7.59
N THR A 288 -1.73 -39.17 8.06
CA THR A 288 -0.52 -38.35 8.21
C THR A 288 -0.09 -37.69 6.89
N PRO A 289 -0.08 -38.36 5.72
CA PRO A 289 0.39 -37.70 4.49
C PRO A 289 -0.56 -36.57 4.05
N GLU A 290 -1.87 -36.78 4.13
CA GLU A 290 -2.87 -35.76 3.78
C GLU A 290 -2.84 -34.59 4.77
N PHE A 291 -2.61 -34.86 6.07
CA PHE A 291 -2.41 -33.82 7.07
C PHE A 291 -1.17 -32.97 6.77
N LYS A 292 -0.01 -33.59 6.44
CA LYS A 292 1.21 -32.85 6.12
C LYS A 292 1.05 -31.97 4.87
N HIS A 293 0.39 -32.48 3.83
CA HIS A 293 0.08 -31.72 2.61
C HIS A 293 -0.82 -30.51 2.88
N LEU A 294 -1.95 -30.73 3.58
CA LEU A 294 -2.90 -29.66 3.88
C LEU A 294 -2.33 -28.66 4.91
N LEU A 295 -1.46 -29.11 5.82
CA LEU A 295 -0.77 -28.24 6.77
C LEU A 295 0.18 -27.27 6.07
N LEU A 296 1.01 -27.75 5.13
CA LEU A 296 1.89 -26.89 4.35
C LEU A 296 1.09 -25.87 3.55
N SER A 297 0.01 -26.31 2.92
CA SER A 297 -0.91 -25.47 2.15
C SER A 297 -1.57 -24.38 2.98
N LEU A 298 -2.03 -24.74 4.19
CA LEU A 298 -2.63 -23.79 5.13
C LEU A 298 -1.61 -22.77 5.65
N CYS A 299 -0.38 -23.21 5.94
CA CYS A 299 0.71 -22.32 6.34
C CYS A 299 1.14 -21.37 5.21
N LEU A 300 1.18 -21.87 3.96
CA LEU A 300 1.43 -21.04 2.77
C LEU A 300 0.30 -20.02 2.57
N PHE A 301 -0.96 -20.45 2.63
CA PHE A 301 -2.13 -19.57 2.57
C PHE A 301 -2.06 -18.47 3.64
N HIS A 302 -1.71 -18.83 4.88
CA HIS A 302 -1.58 -17.86 5.96
C HIS A 302 -0.50 -16.81 5.66
N GLY A 303 0.66 -17.24 5.17
CA GLY A 303 1.72 -16.34 4.71
C GLY A 303 1.24 -15.43 3.59
N VAL A 304 0.55 -15.97 2.59
CA VAL A 304 -0.03 -15.21 1.46
C VAL A 304 -1.05 -14.20 1.95
N ALA A 305 -1.96 -14.58 2.85
CA ALA A 305 -2.99 -13.69 3.38
C ALA A 305 -2.39 -12.53 4.19
N ILE A 306 -1.33 -12.77 4.97
CA ILE A 306 -0.61 -11.71 5.69
C ILE A 306 0.11 -10.79 4.70
N GLU A 307 0.88 -11.36 3.78
CA GLU A 307 1.74 -10.61 2.87
C GLU A 307 0.95 -9.83 1.83
N ARG A 308 -0.27 -10.27 1.46
CA ARG A 308 -1.15 -9.50 0.57
C ARG A 308 -1.44 -8.08 1.10
N ARG A 309 -1.38 -7.85 2.41
CA ARG A 309 -1.49 -6.51 3.02
C ARG A 309 -0.44 -5.52 2.48
N LYS A 310 0.74 -5.99 2.04
CA LYS A 310 1.81 -5.12 1.55
C LYS A 310 1.43 -4.38 0.27
N PHE A 311 0.58 -4.98 -0.56
CA PHE A 311 0.11 -4.38 -1.81
C PHE A 311 -1.04 -3.36 -1.59
N GLY A 312 -1.37 -3.03 -0.35
CA GLY A 312 -2.43 -2.09 -0.03
C GLY A 312 -3.78 -2.54 -0.61
N PRO A 313 -4.56 -1.61 -1.22
CA PRO A 313 -5.87 -1.92 -1.79
C PRO A 313 -5.88 -3.00 -2.88
N LEU A 314 -4.75 -3.24 -3.57
CA LEU A 314 -4.61 -4.34 -4.55
C LEU A 314 -4.69 -5.72 -3.89
N GLY A 315 -4.18 -5.85 -2.66
CA GLY A 315 -4.22 -7.10 -1.92
C GLY A 315 -5.56 -7.32 -1.21
N PHE A 316 -5.97 -6.34 -0.41
CA PHE A 316 -7.29 -6.23 0.22
C PHE A 316 -7.66 -4.75 0.32
N ASN A 317 -8.92 -4.39 0.06
CA ASN A 317 -9.40 -3.01 0.17
C ASN A 317 -9.13 -2.45 1.57
N ILE A 318 -9.32 -3.29 2.60
CA ILE A 318 -9.02 -2.96 3.99
C ILE A 318 -7.82 -3.79 4.46
N PRO A 319 -6.82 -3.17 5.14
CA PRO A 319 -5.65 -3.88 5.65
C PRO A 319 -6.03 -4.74 6.87
N TYR A 320 -6.56 -5.93 6.63
CA TYR A 320 -6.92 -6.88 7.69
C TYR A 320 -5.70 -7.43 8.43
N GLU A 321 -5.90 -7.72 9.71
CA GLU A 321 -4.86 -8.28 10.57
C GLU A 321 -5.16 -9.74 10.88
N PHE A 322 -4.43 -10.62 10.21
CA PHE A 322 -4.43 -12.05 10.50
C PHE A 322 -3.32 -12.39 11.49
N THR A 323 -3.63 -13.22 12.47
CA THR A 323 -2.77 -13.54 13.59
C THR A 323 -2.42 -15.03 13.62
N ASP A 324 -1.34 -15.39 14.31
CA ASP A 324 -1.00 -16.81 14.55
C ASP A 324 -2.08 -17.55 15.35
N GLY A 325 -2.95 -16.81 16.06
CA GLY A 325 -4.13 -17.38 16.71
C GLY A 325 -5.11 -17.96 15.68
N ASP A 326 -5.35 -17.24 14.58
CA ASP A 326 -6.26 -17.67 13.51
C ASP A 326 -5.70 -18.91 12.81
N LEU A 327 -4.39 -18.93 12.52
CA LEU A 327 -3.70 -20.10 11.96
C LEU A 327 -3.80 -21.32 12.89
N ARG A 328 -3.51 -21.16 14.19
CA ARG A 328 -3.56 -22.28 15.15
C ARG A 328 -4.95 -22.88 15.28
N ILE A 329 -5.99 -22.06 15.25
CA ILE A 329 -7.38 -22.54 15.26
C ILE A 329 -7.68 -23.33 13.97
N CYS A 330 -7.27 -22.81 12.81
CA CYS A 330 -7.46 -23.51 11.53
C CYS A 330 -6.71 -24.85 11.49
N ILE A 331 -5.47 -24.91 11.99
CA ILE A 331 -4.71 -26.17 12.07
C ILE A 331 -5.40 -27.17 13.01
N SER A 332 -5.90 -26.70 14.15
CA SER A 332 -6.60 -27.56 15.12
C SER A 332 -7.89 -28.12 14.52
N GLN A 333 -8.65 -27.28 13.79
CA GLN A 333 -9.85 -27.71 13.06
C GLN A 333 -9.52 -28.67 11.92
N LEU A 334 -8.46 -28.40 11.15
CA LEU A 334 -7.99 -29.30 10.10
C LEU A 334 -7.71 -30.70 10.67
N LYS A 335 -6.95 -30.78 11.76
CA LYS A 335 -6.67 -32.04 12.43
C LYS A 335 -7.95 -32.76 12.90
N MET A 336 -8.82 -32.04 13.61
CA MET A 336 -10.10 -32.57 14.09
C MET A 336 -10.96 -33.13 12.94
N PHE A 337 -11.09 -32.40 11.83
CA PHE A 337 -11.88 -32.86 10.69
C PHE A 337 -11.26 -34.07 9.97
N LEU A 338 -9.94 -34.16 9.90
CA LEU A 338 -9.28 -35.32 9.31
C LEU A 338 -9.43 -36.58 10.18
N GLU A 339 -9.45 -36.43 11.51
CA GLU A 339 -9.65 -37.53 12.46
C GLU A 339 -11.11 -37.99 12.54
N GLU A 340 -12.08 -37.07 12.45
CA GLU A 340 -13.52 -37.38 12.59
C GLU A 340 -14.17 -37.94 11.32
N TYR A 341 -13.81 -37.42 10.14
CA TYR A 341 -14.42 -37.80 8.87
C TYR A 341 -13.59 -38.87 8.16
N GLU A 342 -14.22 -39.79 7.43
CA GLU A 342 -13.51 -40.78 6.59
C GLU A 342 -12.94 -40.14 5.32
N GLU A 343 -13.71 -39.30 4.63
CA GLU A 343 -13.27 -38.51 3.47
C GLU A 343 -12.90 -37.08 3.87
N ILE A 344 -12.02 -36.44 3.10
CA ILE A 344 -11.58 -35.06 3.38
C ILE A 344 -12.70 -34.07 3.02
N PRO A 345 -13.28 -33.33 3.99
CA PRO A 345 -14.42 -32.47 3.73
C PRO A 345 -13.97 -31.08 3.26
N PHE A 346 -13.45 -30.97 2.03
CA PHE A 346 -12.93 -29.71 1.46
C PHE A 346 -13.91 -28.54 1.56
N LYS A 347 -15.21 -28.76 1.29
CA LYS A 347 -16.23 -27.71 1.42
C LYS A 347 -16.36 -27.18 2.85
N VAL A 348 -16.24 -28.06 3.84
CA VAL A 348 -16.30 -27.67 5.26
C VAL A 348 -15.03 -26.92 5.63
N LEU A 349 -13.86 -27.41 5.21
CA LEU A 349 -12.56 -26.75 5.45
C LEU A 349 -12.51 -25.34 4.84
N LEU A 350 -12.97 -25.18 3.60
CA LEU A 350 -13.10 -23.89 2.93
C LEU A 350 -14.06 -22.96 3.67
N TYR A 351 -15.20 -23.48 4.10
CA TYR A 351 -16.20 -22.68 4.81
C TYR A 351 -15.69 -22.25 6.20
N THR A 352 -15.10 -23.15 6.99
CA THR A 352 -14.64 -22.83 8.35
C THR A 352 -13.42 -21.91 8.34
N ALA A 353 -12.40 -22.22 7.55
CA ALA A 353 -11.23 -21.35 7.45
C ALA A 353 -11.59 -20.02 6.78
N GLY A 354 -12.33 -20.06 5.67
CA GLY A 354 -12.60 -18.89 4.85
C GLY A 354 -13.74 -17.99 5.32
N HIS A 355 -14.92 -18.51 5.70
CA HIS A 355 -16.05 -17.66 6.15
C HIS A 355 -15.97 -17.32 7.64
N ILE A 356 -15.54 -18.27 8.48
CA ILE A 356 -15.62 -18.15 9.94
C ILE A 356 -14.33 -17.60 10.53
N ASN A 357 -13.19 -18.28 10.33
CA ASN A 357 -11.95 -17.91 11.01
C ASN A 357 -11.32 -16.65 10.41
N TYR A 358 -10.87 -16.72 9.14
CA TYR A 358 -10.30 -15.57 8.45
C TYR A 358 -11.40 -14.58 8.02
N GLY A 359 -12.49 -15.07 7.41
CA GLY A 359 -13.61 -14.23 6.99
C GLY A 359 -14.42 -13.60 8.11
N GLY A 360 -14.27 -14.07 9.36
CA GLY A 360 -14.84 -13.40 10.53
C GLY A 360 -14.17 -12.04 10.80
N ARG A 361 -12.94 -11.84 10.33
CA ARG A 361 -12.21 -10.56 10.40
C ARG A 361 -12.46 -9.66 9.20
N VAL A 362 -12.87 -10.24 8.07
CA VAL A 362 -13.11 -9.53 6.82
C VAL A 362 -14.48 -8.88 6.84
N THR A 363 -14.51 -7.56 6.73
CA THR A 363 -15.71 -6.73 6.79
C THR A 363 -16.29 -6.39 5.42
N ASP A 364 -15.46 -6.38 4.37
CA ASP A 364 -15.86 -6.05 3.01
C ASP A 364 -16.18 -7.32 2.20
N ASP A 365 -17.28 -7.29 1.44
CA ASP A 365 -17.73 -8.47 0.69
C ASP A 365 -16.83 -8.81 -0.50
N TRP A 366 -16.21 -7.80 -1.13
CA TRP A 366 -15.24 -8.03 -2.22
C TRP A 366 -13.96 -8.67 -1.68
N ASP A 367 -13.47 -8.17 -0.55
CA ASP A 367 -12.32 -8.79 0.13
C ASP A 367 -12.65 -10.21 0.61
N ARG A 368 -13.88 -10.48 1.05
CA ARG A 368 -14.32 -11.83 1.44
C ARG A 368 -14.33 -12.78 0.24
N ARG A 369 -14.82 -12.31 -0.92
CA ARG A 369 -14.77 -13.07 -2.18
C ARG A 369 -13.33 -13.35 -2.61
N CYS A 370 -12.45 -12.35 -2.50
CA CYS A 370 -11.01 -12.50 -2.75
C CYS A 370 -10.39 -13.56 -1.85
N LEU A 371 -10.55 -13.43 -0.53
CA LEU A 371 -10.02 -14.37 0.45
C LEU A 371 -10.48 -15.81 0.15
N MET A 372 -11.75 -15.98 -0.20
CA MET A 372 -12.31 -17.30 -0.49
C MET A 372 -11.74 -17.95 -1.73
N ASN A 373 -11.52 -17.17 -2.78
CA ASN A 373 -10.93 -17.70 -4.00
C ASN A 373 -9.45 -18.04 -3.80
N VAL A 374 -8.70 -17.19 -3.08
CA VAL A 374 -7.30 -17.49 -2.72
C VAL A 374 -7.22 -18.76 -1.87
N LEU A 375 -8.07 -18.91 -0.85
CA LEU A 375 -8.13 -20.13 -0.05
C LEU A 375 -8.54 -21.36 -0.88
N GLY A 376 -9.42 -21.13 -1.86
CA GLY A 376 -9.85 -22.11 -2.86
C GLY A 376 -8.69 -22.81 -3.53
N ASP A 377 -7.62 -22.08 -3.87
CA ASP A 377 -6.43 -22.63 -4.53
C ASP A 377 -5.60 -23.54 -3.60
N PHE A 378 -5.57 -23.27 -2.29
CA PHE A 378 -4.79 -24.04 -1.31
C PHE A 378 -5.55 -25.22 -0.71
N TYR A 379 -6.88 -25.20 -0.74
CA TYR A 379 -7.74 -26.31 -0.30
C TYR A 379 -8.46 -26.97 -1.48
N THR A 380 -7.65 -27.58 -2.35
CA THR A 380 -8.10 -28.41 -3.47
C THR A 380 -7.66 -29.87 -3.32
N PRO A 381 -8.32 -30.81 -4.00
CA PRO A 381 -7.83 -32.18 -4.10
C PRO A 381 -6.44 -32.28 -4.78
N ASP A 382 -6.10 -31.33 -5.67
CA ASP A 382 -4.87 -31.34 -6.46
C ASP A 382 -3.60 -31.18 -5.60
N VAL A 383 -3.74 -30.50 -4.46
CA VAL A 383 -2.69 -30.30 -3.46
C VAL A 383 -2.20 -31.59 -2.79
N LEU A 384 -2.99 -32.66 -2.85
CA LEU A 384 -2.62 -33.96 -2.30
C LEU A 384 -1.58 -34.70 -3.16
N VAL A 385 -1.28 -34.18 -4.36
CA VAL A 385 -0.25 -34.71 -5.26
C VAL A 385 1.12 -34.14 -4.86
N THR A 386 2.15 -34.99 -4.79
CA THR A 386 3.49 -34.63 -4.32
C THR A 386 4.23 -33.62 -5.19
N ASP A 387 3.88 -33.52 -6.48
CA ASP A 387 4.45 -32.56 -7.43
C ASP A 387 3.55 -31.34 -7.68
N HIS A 388 2.60 -31.06 -6.77
CA HIS A 388 1.75 -29.89 -6.90
C HIS A 388 2.56 -28.59 -6.76
N GLU A 389 2.39 -27.68 -7.71
CA GLU A 389 3.01 -26.35 -7.72
C GLU A 389 1.96 -25.29 -7.40
N TYR A 390 2.24 -24.43 -6.42
CA TYR A 390 1.34 -23.34 -6.00
C TYR A 390 1.50 -22.08 -6.87
N SER A 391 2.59 -22.01 -7.65
CA SER A 391 2.90 -20.89 -8.53
C SER A 391 3.47 -21.37 -9.87
N PRO A 392 3.26 -20.61 -10.97
CA PRO A 392 3.81 -20.92 -12.29
C PRO A 392 5.33 -21.11 -12.34
N SER A 393 6.09 -20.43 -11.46
CA SER A 393 7.55 -20.60 -11.37
C SER A 393 8.03 -21.95 -10.81
N GLY A 394 7.15 -22.74 -10.20
CA GLY A 394 7.53 -24.01 -9.55
C GLY A 394 8.42 -23.86 -8.30
N ILE A 395 8.68 -22.64 -7.84
CA ILE A 395 9.49 -22.36 -6.63
C ILE A 395 8.74 -22.83 -5.38
N TYR A 396 7.45 -22.49 -5.31
CA TYR A 396 6.56 -22.89 -4.23
C TYR A 396 5.85 -24.17 -4.65
N LYS A 397 6.29 -25.30 -4.11
CA LYS A 397 5.75 -26.62 -4.43
C LYS A 397 5.54 -27.48 -3.19
N GLN A 398 4.80 -28.55 -3.38
CA GLN A 398 4.60 -29.55 -2.36
C GLN A 398 5.89 -30.34 -2.08
N ILE A 399 5.98 -30.83 -0.84
CA ILE A 399 7.09 -31.65 -0.36
C ILE A 399 6.54 -33.03 -0.03
N ASP A 400 7.30 -34.07 -0.37
CA ASP A 400 6.97 -35.45 -0.06
C ASP A 400 6.68 -35.62 1.45
N PRO A 401 5.53 -36.21 1.82
CA PRO A 401 5.10 -36.34 3.21
C PRO A 401 5.99 -37.27 4.04
N ASP A 402 6.84 -38.09 3.42
CA ASP A 402 7.78 -38.96 4.14
C ASP A 402 8.98 -38.19 4.72
N ASN A 403 9.11 -36.90 4.42
CA ASN A 403 10.18 -36.06 4.94
C ASN A 403 10.01 -35.74 6.45
N ASP A 404 11.17 -35.67 7.11
CA ASP A 404 11.29 -35.20 8.50
C ASP A 404 11.22 -33.68 8.58
N HIS A 405 10.93 -33.15 9.78
CA HIS A 405 10.89 -31.72 10.08
C HIS A 405 12.13 -30.95 9.60
N SER A 406 13.31 -31.55 9.72
CA SER A 406 14.57 -30.94 9.27
C SER A 406 14.59 -30.69 7.75
N ASN A 407 14.02 -31.58 6.95
CA ASN A 407 13.94 -31.42 5.50
C ASN A 407 12.91 -30.34 5.11
N TYR A 408 11.78 -30.26 5.82
CA TYR A 408 10.84 -29.15 5.67
C TYR A 408 11.53 -27.80 5.95
N ILE A 409 12.30 -27.69 7.04
CA ILE A 409 13.06 -26.46 7.35
C ILE A 409 14.10 -26.18 6.26
N ALA A 410 14.80 -27.19 5.74
CA ALA A 410 15.79 -27.00 4.68
C ALA A 410 15.15 -26.45 3.39
N PHE A 411 14.01 -27.00 2.98
CA PHE A 411 13.24 -26.49 1.85
C PHE A 411 12.79 -25.05 2.07
N ILE A 412 12.22 -24.73 3.23
CA ILE A 412 11.78 -23.36 3.53
C ILE A 412 12.99 -22.40 3.49
N LYS A 413 14.17 -22.83 3.95
CA LYS A 413 15.39 -22.01 3.86
C LYS A 413 15.88 -21.80 2.43
N SER A 414 15.58 -22.69 1.49
CA SER A 414 15.92 -22.50 0.07
C SER A 414 15.01 -21.51 -0.67
N LEU A 415 13.86 -21.13 -0.08
CA LEU A 415 12.97 -20.14 -0.69
C LEU A 415 13.63 -18.76 -0.82
N PRO A 416 13.22 -17.96 -1.83
CA PRO A 416 13.75 -16.62 -2.03
C PRO A 416 13.42 -15.70 -0.84
N ILE A 417 14.26 -14.68 -0.64
CA ILE A 417 14.02 -13.64 0.39
C ILE A 417 12.93 -12.68 -0.06
N ASN A 418 12.93 -12.33 -1.35
CA ASN A 418 11.95 -11.46 -1.98
C ASN A 418 10.97 -12.34 -2.76
N ASP A 419 9.70 -12.34 -2.35
CA ASP A 419 8.66 -13.15 -2.98
C ASP A 419 8.16 -12.52 -4.28
N ASN A 420 7.94 -13.35 -5.30
CA ASN A 420 7.32 -12.91 -6.55
C ASN A 420 5.80 -12.71 -6.40
N PRO A 421 5.18 -11.76 -7.12
CA PRO A 421 3.73 -11.49 -7.09
C PRO A 421 2.85 -12.70 -7.41
N GLU A 422 3.37 -13.62 -8.21
CA GLU A 422 2.70 -14.83 -8.68
C GLU A 422 2.21 -15.75 -7.54
N ILE A 423 2.84 -15.76 -6.35
CA ILE A 423 2.36 -16.59 -5.24
C ILE A 423 1.15 -15.95 -4.54
N PHE A 424 1.05 -14.62 -4.62
CA PHE A 424 0.00 -13.87 -3.93
C PHE A 424 -1.29 -13.84 -4.69
N GLY A 425 -1.26 -14.06 -5.99
CA GLY A 425 -2.43 -13.89 -6.83
C GLY A 425 -2.31 -12.82 -7.90
N LEU A 426 -1.23 -12.04 -7.84
CA LEU A 426 -1.17 -10.72 -8.43
C LEU A 426 -0.24 -10.69 -9.65
N HIS A 427 -0.55 -9.77 -10.57
CA HIS A 427 0.32 -9.46 -11.71
C HIS A 427 1.60 -8.74 -11.25
N ASP A 428 2.70 -8.87 -12.01
CA ASP A 428 4.01 -8.29 -11.67
C ASP A 428 3.98 -6.78 -11.44
N ASN A 429 3.07 -6.08 -12.12
CA ASN A 429 2.84 -4.64 -11.95
C ASN A 429 2.46 -4.25 -10.52
N ALA A 430 1.77 -5.12 -9.76
CA ALA A 430 1.44 -4.85 -8.37
C ALA A 430 2.68 -4.66 -7.50
N ASN A 431 3.77 -5.37 -7.83
CA ASN A 431 5.04 -5.22 -7.14
C ASN A 431 5.72 -3.89 -7.43
N ILE A 432 5.57 -3.37 -8.64
CA ILE A 432 6.21 -2.11 -9.05
C ILE A 432 5.70 -0.97 -8.17
N THR A 433 4.38 -0.79 -8.07
CA THR A 433 3.77 0.25 -7.24
C THR A 433 4.14 0.11 -5.77
N PHE A 434 4.08 -1.12 -5.25
CA PHE A 434 4.48 -1.41 -3.87
C PHE A 434 5.95 -1.05 -3.62
N ALA A 435 6.85 -1.53 -4.47
CA ALA A 435 8.28 -1.36 -4.30
C ALA A 435 8.74 0.09 -4.52
N GLN A 436 8.09 0.85 -5.41
CA GLN A 436 8.29 2.29 -5.54
C GLN A 436 7.89 3.01 -4.24
N THR A 437 6.71 2.71 -3.71
CA THR A 437 6.22 3.30 -2.45
C THR A 437 7.17 2.99 -1.30
N GLU A 438 7.62 1.74 -1.16
CA GLU A 438 8.60 1.34 -0.13
C GLU A 438 9.93 2.07 -0.31
N THR A 439 10.40 2.22 -1.55
CA THR A 439 11.62 2.94 -1.87
C THR A 439 11.52 4.41 -1.47
N PHE A 440 10.47 5.12 -1.89
CA PHE A 440 10.28 6.53 -1.56
C PHE A 440 10.12 6.75 -0.05
N ASN A 441 9.37 5.90 0.64
CA ASN A 441 9.26 5.94 2.10
C ASN A 441 10.62 5.73 2.78
N SER A 442 11.43 4.81 2.27
CA SER A 442 12.78 4.55 2.77
C SER A 442 13.69 5.76 2.55
N LEU A 443 13.68 6.36 1.36
CA LEU A 443 14.44 7.57 1.05
C LEU A 443 14.00 8.77 1.90
N GLN A 444 12.70 8.95 2.11
CA GLN A 444 12.16 9.99 2.97
C GLN A 444 12.56 9.79 4.44
N ALA A 445 12.50 8.57 4.95
CA ALA A 445 12.98 8.24 6.29
C ALA A 445 14.49 8.53 6.43
N LEU A 446 15.28 8.20 5.42
CA LEU A 446 16.71 8.52 5.37
C LEU A 446 16.96 10.04 5.32
N LEU A 447 16.14 10.79 4.61
CA LEU A 447 16.19 12.25 4.55
C LEU A 447 15.89 12.88 5.92
N LEU A 448 14.89 12.37 6.65
CA LEU A 448 14.55 12.83 8.00
C LEU A 448 15.67 12.58 9.02
N LEU A 449 16.51 11.56 8.80
CA LEU A 449 17.68 11.27 9.62
C LEU A 449 18.88 12.19 9.32
N GLN A 450 18.84 12.97 8.23
CA GLN A 450 19.92 13.91 7.93
C GLN A 450 19.87 15.11 8.88
N PRO A 451 21.05 15.65 9.29
CA PRO A 451 21.09 16.89 10.05
C PRO A 451 20.49 18.01 9.20
N LYS A 452 19.43 18.65 9.73
CA LYS A 452 18.77 19.82 9.13
C LYS A 452 19.72 21.02 9.14
N SER A 453 20.70 20.99 8.24
CA SER A 453 21.56 22.14 7.95
C SER A 453 20.88 22.95 6.85
N SER A 454 20.52 24.18 7.16
CA SER A 454 19.92 25.13 6.22
C SER A 454 20.94 25.50 5.15
N SER A 455 20.97 24.78 4.04
CA SER A 455 21.68 25.24 2.83
C SER A 455 20.83 26.33 2.16
N GLY A 456 21.12 27.60 2.47
CA GLY A 456 20.41 28.78 1.98
C GLY A 456 20.76 29.13 0.54
N GLY A 457 20.15 28.43 -0.42
CA GLY A 457 20.32 28.71 -1.85
C GLY A 457 19.04 28.68 -2.69
N GLY A 458 17.86 28.72 -2.06
CA GLY A 458 16.56 28.68 -2.74
C GLY A 458 15.72 29.92 -2.49
N LYS A 459 14.66 30.08 -3.30
CA LYS A 459 13.58 31.07 -3.06
C LYS A 459 13.09 30.96 -1.62
N SER A 460 12.71 32.09 -1.02
CA SER A 460 12.16 32.05 0.32
C SER A 460 10.86 31.25 0.31
N ARG A 461 10.53 30.65 1.46
CA ARG A 461 9.34 29.85 1.61
C ARG A 461 8.07 30.64 1.25
N GLU A 462 8.07 31.91 1.64
CA GLU A 462 6.99 32.86 1.38
C GLU A 462 6.89 33.22 -0.11
N GLU A 463 8.01 33.36 -0.81
CA GLU A 463 8.05 33.67 -2.25
C GLU A 463 7.49 32.51 -3.08
N VAL A 464 7.88 31.27 -2.77
CA VAL A 464 7.33 30.07 -3.43
C VAL A 464 5.82 29.97 -3.23
N MET A 465 5.34 30.28 -2.02
CA MET A 465 3.91 30.25 -1.71
C MET A 465 3.14 31.34 -2.45
N GLU A 466 3.69 32.56 -2.54
CA GLU A 466 3.05 33.66 -3.27
C GLU A 466 2.98 33.36 -4.77
N ASP A 467 4.06 32.85 -5.36
CA ASP A 467 4.08 32.44 -6.77
C ASP A 467 3.04 31.35 -7.05
N THR A 468 3.07 30.26 -6.27
CA THR A 468 2.14 29.13 -6.41
C THR A 468 0.68 29.58 -6.25
N SER A 469 0.41 30.46 -5.27
CA SER A 469 -0.95 30.98 -5.04
C SER A 469 -1.44 31.82 -6.22
N ASN A 470 -0.58 32.65 -6.80
CA ASN A 470 -0.91 33.47 -7.97
C ASN A 470 -1.16 32.61 -9.21
N ASP A 471 -0.36 31.57 -9.42
CA ASP A 471 -0.52 30.66 -10.57
C ASP A 471 -1.85 29.92 -10.47
N ILE A 472 -2.18 29.37 -9.30
CA ILE A 472 -3.48 28.70 -9.07
C ILE A 472 -4.64 29.68 -9.27
N LEU A 473 -4.54 30.92 -8.76
CA LEU A 473 -5.59 31.92 -8.94
C LEU A 473 -5.83 32.30 -10.42
N ARG A 474 -4.79 32.22 -11.26
CA ARG A 474 -4.89 32.48 -12.70
C ARG A 474 -5.51 31.33 -13.47
N GLU A 475 -5.20 30.08 -13.10
CA GLU A 475 -5.70 28.89 -13.79
C GLU A 475 -7.13 28.53 -13.37
N VAL A 476 -7.50 28.73 -12.10
CA VAL A 476 -8.80 28.31 -11.56
C VAL A 476 -9.95 29.16 -12.16
N PRO A 477 -10.94 28.53 -12.82
CA PRO A 477 -12.03 29.26 -13.48
C PRO A 477 -12.91 30.04 -12.50
N ASP A 478 -13.58 31.08 -13.00
CA ASP A 478 -14.61 31.78 -12.24
C ASP A 478 -15.86 30.93 -11.97
N PRO A 479 -16.54 31.14 -10.82
CA PRO A 479 -17.81 30.50 -10.53
C PRO A 479 -18.85 30.75 -11.64
N ILE A 480 -19.63 29.73 -11.94
CA ILE A 480 -20.67 29.77 -12.98
C ILE A 480 -21.95 30.38 -12.40
N ASP A 481 -22.61 31.26 -13.14
CA ASP A 481 -23.90 31.83 -12.71
C ASP A 481 -25.01 30.75 -12.75
N ILE A 482 -25.54 30.44 -11.56
CA ILE A 482 -26.56 29.39 -11.38
C ILE A 482 -27.90 29.84 -11.97
N GLU A 483 -28.26 31.12 -11.89
CA GLU A 483 -29.55 31.62 -12.37
C GLU A 483 -29.64 31.52 -13.90
N MET A 484 -28.54 31.87 -14.59
CA MET A 484 -28.42 31.70 -16.03
C MET A 484 -28.61 30.24 -16.45
N VAL A 485 -27.99 29.31 -15.73
CA VAL A 485 -28.09 27.87 -16.03
C VAL A 485 -29.49 27.34 -15.76
N MET A 486 -30.13 27.75 -14.65
CA MET A 486 -31.51 27.34 -14.34
C MET A 486 -32.52 27.82 -15.38
N ASN A 487 -32.30 29.00 -15.97
CA ASN A 487 -33.13 29.52 -17.05
C ASN A 487 -32.92 28.75 -18.36
N LYS A 488 -31.67 28.35 -18.68
CA LYS A 488 -31.33 27.59 -19.90
C LYS A 488 -31.73 26.11 -19.80
N TYR A 489 -31.60 25.51 -18.63
CA TYR A 489 -31.90 24.10 -18.33
C TYR A 489 -32.87 23.99 -17.15
N PRO A 490 -34.16 24.29 -17.35
CA PRO A 490 -35.14 24.21 -16.28
C PRO A 490 -35.30 22.76 -15.78
N VAL A 491 -35.65 22.64 -14.50
CA VAL A 491 -35.94 21.36 -13.86
C VAL A 491 -37.26 20.82 -14.40
N ILE A 492 -37.17 19.93 -15.38
CA ILE A 492 -38.31 19.33 -16.09
C ILE A 492 -38.44 17.86 -15.67
N TYR A 493 -39.68 17.39 -15.52
CA TYR A 493 -39.96 16.01 -15.12
C TYR A 493 -39.46 14.99 -16.16
N GLU A 494 -39.46 15.34 -17.44
CA GLU A 494 -39.00 14.47 -18.53
C GLU A 494 -37.46 14.38 -18.62
N GLN A 495 -36.72 15.31 -18.00
CA GLN A 495 -35.26 15.38 -18.12
C GLN A 495 -34.58 15.53 -16.75
N SER A 496 -34.31 14.40 -16.09
CA SER A 496 -33.56 14.36 -14.83
C SER A 496 -32.11 14.84 -14.96
N MET A 497 -31.53 14.87 -16.16
CA MET A 497 -30.13 15.30 -16.31
C MET A 497 -29.92 16.78 -16.00
N ASN A 498 -30.95 17.62 -16.19
CA ASN A 498 -30.88 19.04 -15.88
C ASN A 498 -30.70 19.27 -14.37
N THR A 499 -31.35 18.45 -13.53
CA THR A 499 -31.20 18.55 -12.06
C THR A 499 -29.80 18.13 -11.61
N VAL A 500 -29.26 17.07 -12.23
CA VAL A 500 -27.89 16.62 -11.97
C VAL A 500 -26.90 17.72 -12.31
N LEU A 501 -27.01 18.35 -13.49
CA LEU A 501 -26.13 19.46 -13.90
C LEU A 501 -26.15 20.61 -12.88
N ILE A 502 -27.34 21.06 -12.46
CA ILE A 502 -27.48 22.16 -11.49
C ILE A 502 -26.83 21.80 -10.14
N GLN A 503 -27.07 20.58 -9.63
CA GLN A 503 -26.50 20.13 -8.36
C GLN A 503 -24.97 20.05 -8.40
N GLU A 504 -24.42 19.62 -9.53
CA GLU A 504 -22.98 19.51 -9.75
C GLU A 504 -22.33 20.90 -9.81
N ILE A 505 -22.93 21.86 -10.51
CA ILE A 505 -22.46 23.24 -10.58
C ILE A 505 -22.47 23.89 -9.18
N ILE A 506 -23.51 23.68 -8.37
CA ILE A 506 -23.57 24.20 -6.99
C ILE A 506 -22.37 23.71 -6.17
N ARG A 507 -22.00 22.43 -6.31
CA ARG A 507 -20.85 21.84 -5.60
C ARG A 507 -19.53 22.42 -6.10
N TYR A 508 -19.32 22.49 -7.41
CA TYR A 508 -18.12 23.10 -7.99
C TYR A 508 -17.98 24.57 -7.60
N ASN A 509 -19.06 25.35 -7.65
CA ASN A 509 -19.04 26.76 -7.24
C ASN A 509 -18.67 26.91 -5.75
N ARG A 510 -19.19 26.06 -4.87
CA ARG A 510 -18.81 26.07 -3.44
C ARG A 510 -17.31 25.82 -3.25
N LEU A 511 -16.74 24.88 -4.01
CA LEU A 511 -15.30 24.60 -3.98
C LEU A 511 -14.48 25.79 -4.53
N LEU A 512 -14.84 26.29 -5.72
CA LEU A 512 -14.15 27.41 -6.37
C LEU A 512 -14.13 28.67 -5.49
N LEU A 513 -15.26 29.00 -4.86
CA LEU A 513 -15.34 30.12 -3.92
C LEU A 513 -14.42 29.93 -2.71
N SER A 514 -14.35 28.71 -2.17
CA SER A 514 -13.48 28.39 -1.03
C SER A 514 -12.00 28.51 -1.40
N ILE A 515 -11.60 28.07 -2.60
CA ILE A 515 -10.23 28.18 -3.10
C ILE A 515 -9.87 29.66 -3.28
N LYS A 516 -10.68 30.43 -3.99
CA LYS A 516 -10.40 31.86 -4.25
C LYS A 516 -10.34 32.67 -2.96
N SER A 517 -11.28 32.48 -2.03
CA SER A 517 -11.28 33.21 -0.76
C SER A 517 -10.05 32.88 0.09
N SER A 518 -9.72 31.60 0.23
CA SER A 518 -8.58 31.16 1.05
C SER A 518 -7.23 31.59 0.47
N LEU A 519 -7.06 31.55 -0.86
CA LEU A 519 -5.83 32.05 -1.51
C LEU A 519 -5.69 33.57 -1.36
N HIS A 520 -6.77 34.34 -1.53
CA HIS A 520 -6.72 35.78 -1.29
C HIS A 520 -6.40 36.13 0.18
N ASP A 521 -6.94 35.38 1.13
CA ASP A 521 -6.66 35.59 2.56
C ASP A 521 -5.23 35.20 2.91
N LEU A 522 -4.69 34.11 2.33
CA LEU A 522 -3.29 33.73 2.48
C LEU A 522 -2.35 34.81 1.93
N MET A 523 -2.64 35.35 0.74
CA MET A 523 -1.84 36.44 0.16
C MET A 523 -1.85 37.71 1.03
N LYS A 524 -2.99 38.04 1.65
CA LYS A 524 -3.07 39.16 2.60
C LYS A 524 -2.31 38.86 3.89
N ALA A 525 -2.34 37.62 4.36
CA ALA A 525 -1.61 37.19 5.56
C ALA A 525 -0.09 37.24 5.35
N LEU A 526 0.41 36.78 4.19
CA LEU A 526 1.84 36.89 3.83
C LEU A 526 2.32 38.35 3.77
N LYS A 527 1.44 39.28 3.39
CA LYS A 527 1.72 40.74 3.38
C LYS A 527 1.53 41.41 4.74
N GLY A 528 1.16 40.67 5.78
CA GLY A 528 0.90 41.19 7.13
C GLY A 528 -0.40 42.00 7.27
N LEU A 529 -1.30 41.94 6.29
CA LEU A 529 -2.59 42.65 6.29
C LEU A 529 -3.69 41.89 7.06
N VAL A 530 -3.54 40.57 7.20
CA VAL A 530 -4.44 39.67 7.92
C VAL A 530 -3.62 38.80 8.87
N VAL A 531 -4.18 38.45 10.03
CA VAL A 531 -3.51 37.55 10.99
C VAL A 531 -3.48 36.14 10.43
N MET A 532 -2.30 35.51 10.44
CA MET A 532 -2.13 34.11 10.04
C MET A 532 -2.82 33.20 11.06
N SER A 533 -3.92 32.57 10.64
CA SER A 533 -4.63 31.57 11.44
C SER A 533 -3.98 30.20 11.30
N GLN A 534 -4.26 29.28 12.23
CA GLN A 534 -3.77 27.90 12.15
C GLN A 534 -4.16 27.23 10.82
N ALA A 535 -5.41 27.44 10.35
CA ALA A 535 -5.87 26.88 9.08
C ALA A 535 -5.11 27.45 7.87
N LEU A 536 -4.75 28.74 7.89
CA LEU A 536 -3.93 29.35 6.83
C LEU A 536 -2.47 28.88 6.89
N GLU A 537 -1.96 28.59 8.09
CA GLU A 537 -0.62 28.03 8.28
C GLU A 537 -0.55 26.57 7.79
N GLU A 538 -1.55 25.76 8.11
CA GLU A 538 -1.69 24.39 7.59
C GLU A 538 -1.82 24.40 6.07
N MET A 539 -2.68 25.24 5.51
CA MET A 539 -2.80 25.43 4.06
C MET A 539 -1.47 25.86 3.44
N SER A 540 -0.78 26.82 4.05
CA SER A 540 0.55 27.28 3.62
C SER A 540 1.56 26.12 3.60
N ASN A 541 1.58 25.29 4.65
CA ASN A 541 2.40 24.08 4.70
C ASN A 541 2.06 23.14 3.55
N SER A 542 0.77 22.84 3.30
CA SER A 542 0.30 21.97 2.23
C SER A 542 0.70 22.45 0.83
N LEU A 543 0.52 23.75 0.55
CA LEU A 543 0.92 24.34 -0.73
C LEU A 543 2.43 24.22 -0.98
N PHE A 544 3.24 24.41 0.06
CA PHE A 544 4.69 24.30 -0.03
C PHE A 544 5.18 22.88 -0.33
N ILE A 545 4.46 21.86 0.17
CA ILE A 545 4.80 20.45 -0.06
C ILE A 545 4.04 19.82 -1.26
N ASN A 546 3.42 20.66 -2.12
CA ASN A 546 2.64 20.22 -3.29
C ASN A 546 1.47 19.28 -2.96
N GLN A 547 0.82 19.49 -1.80
CA GLN A 547 -0.35 18.74 -1.34
C GLN A 547 -1.60 19.62 -1.36
N VAL A 548 -2.75 19.03 -1.69
CA VAL A 548 -4.05 19.72 -1.60
C VAL A 548 -4.38 20.03 -0.13
N PRO A 549 -4.64 21.30 0.24
CA PRO A 549 -5.05 21.67 1.60
C PRO A 549 -6.34 20.98 2.06
N ASP A 550 -6.39 20.54 3.32
CA ASP A 550 -7.53 19.83 3.91
C ASP A 550 -8.84 20.63 3.82
N MET A 551 -8.76 21.96 3.99
CA MET A 551 -9.92 22.85 3.87
C MET A 551 -10.56 22.86 2.47
N TRP A 552 -9.80 22.49 1.43
CA TRP A 552 -10.32 22.27 0.09
C TRP A 552 -10.83 20.83 -0.04
N GLY A 553 -10.08 19.86 0.49
CA GLY A 553 -10.44 18.45 0.55
C GLY A 553 -11.84 18.20 1.10
N ASP A 554 -12.23 18.86 2.19
CA ASP A 554 -13.56 18.75 2.81
C ASP A 554 -14.72 19.14 1.89
N LYS A 555 -14.45 20.01 0.90
CA LYS A 555 -15.43 20.51 -0.08
C LYS A 555 -15.19 19.98 -1.48
N ALA A 556 -14.16 19.14 -1.67
CA ALA A 556 -13.74 18.61 -2.95
C ALA A 556 -14.26 17.19 -3.17
N TYR A 557 -14.07 16.71 -4.39
CA TYR A 557 -14.23 15.30 -4.71
C TYR A 557 -13.01 14.53 -4.17
N PRO A 558 -13.18 13.26 -3.75
CA PRO A 558 -12.06 12.42 -3.32
C PRO A 558 -10.99 12.31 -4.42
N SER A 559 -9.73 12.56 -4.07
CA SER A 559 -8.58 12.56 -4.98
C SER A 559 -7.30 12.30 -4.18
N LEU A 560 -6.34 11.61 -4.78
CA LEU A 560 -4.99 11.40 -4.24
C LEU A 560 -3.92 12.21 -4.99
N LYS A 561 -4.32 12.90 -6.08
CA LYS A 561 -3.45 13.81 -6.86
C LYS A 561 -2.65 14.79 -6.00
N PRO A 562 -1.38 15.06 -6.37
CA PRO A 562 -0.65 16.22 -5.89
C PRO A 562 -1.33 17.51 -6.34
N LEU A 563 -1.01 18.63 -5.69
CA LEU A 563 -1.67 19.91 -5.90
C LEU A 563 -1.67 20.36 -7.37
N ALA A 564 -0.52 20.35 -8.04
CA ALA A 564 -0.41 20.79 -9.45
C ALA A 564 -1.33 19.98 -10.38
N ALA A 565 -1.29 18.64 -10.26
CA ALA A 565 -2.14 17.72 -11.01
C ALA A 565 -3.63 17.90 -10.70
N TRP A 566 -3.95 18.17 -9.43
CA TRP A 566 -5.32 18.36 -8.96
C TRP A 566 -5.93 19.64 -9.53
N VAL A 567 -5.16 20.73 -9.64
CA VAL A 567 -5.63 21.99 -10.26
C VAL A 567 -5.95 21.79 -11.74
N ILE A 568 -5.08 21.12 -12.50
CA ILE A 568 -5.32 20.79 -13.91
C ILE A 568 -6.60 19.96 -14.07
N ASP A 569 -6.81 18.96 -13.20
CA ASP A 569 -8.03 18.15 -13.20
C ASP A 569 -9.28 18.96 -12.86
N LEU A 570 -9.21 19.84 -11.86
CA LEU A 570 -10.30 20.74 -11.50
C LEU A 570 -10.70 21.64 -12.68
N VAL A 571 -9.72 22.22 -13.37
CA VAL A 571 -9.95 23.05 -14.57
C VAL A 571 -10.65 22.23 -15.66
N ALA A 572 -10.16 21.02 -15.94
CA ALA A 572 -10.76 20.13 -16.94
C ALA A 572 -12.22 19.75 -16.60
N ARG A 573 -12.51 19.47 -15.33
CA ARG A 573 -13.86 19.13 -14.83
C ARG A 573 -14.84 20.30 -14.99
N VAL A 574 -14.42 21.50 -14.59
CA VAL A 574 -15.24 22.71 -14.73
C VAL A 574 -15.41 23.04 -16.22
N GLY A 575 -14.37 22.84 -17.04
CA GLY A 575 -14.43 22.97 -18.50
C GLY A 575 -15.47 22.05 -19.13
N PHE A 576 -15.55 20.78 -18.70
CA PHE A 576 -16.57 19.82 -19.14
C PHE A 576 -17.99 20.30 -18.81
N MET A 577 -18.22 20.85 -17.62
CA MET A 577 -19.53 21.38 -17.25
C MET A 577 -19.89 22.64 -18.05
N LYS A 578 -18.92 23.52 -18.33
CA LYS A 578 -19.11 24.70 -19.18
C LYS A 578 -19.47 24.33 -20.62
N ASP A 579 -18.76 23.36 -21.20
CA ASP A 579 -19.04 22.86 -22.54
C ASP A 579 -20.47 22.29 -22.65
N TRP A 580 -20.93 21.55 -21.63
CA TRP A 580 -22.32 21.10 -21.56
C TRP A 580 -23.29 22.30 -21.52
N ILE A 581 -23.03 23.30 -20.68
CA ILE A 581 -23.89 24.49 -20.60
C ILE A 581 -23.96 25.22 -21.93
N ASP A 582 -22.84 25.37 -22.64
CA ASP A 582 -22.76 26.18 -23.86
C ASP A 582 -23.32 25.44 -25.08
N ASN A 583 -22.88 24.19 -25.30
CA ASN A 583 -23.14 23.42 -26.52
C ASN A 583 -24.29 22.41 -26.41
N GLY A 584 -24.87 22.21 -25.23
CA GLY A 584 -25.94 21.23 -25.02
C GLY A 584 -25.49 19.93 -24.38
N THR A 585 -26.43 19.00 -24.20
CA THR A 585 -26.15 17.71 -23.54
C THR A 585 -25.11 16.91 -24.33
N PRO A 586 -23.98 16.52 -23.72
CA PRO A 586 -22.92 15.83 -24.44
C PRO A 586 -23.38 14.41 -24.84
N PRO A 587 -22.95 13.90 -26.01
CA PRO A 587 -23.26 12.55 -26.44
C PRO A 587 -22.53 11.49 -25.60
N ILE A 588 -21.33 11.83 -25.11
CA ILE A 588 -20.50 10.98 -24.26
C ILE A 588 -20.21 11.73 -22.96
N PHE A 589 -20.56 11.10 -21.83
CA PHE A 589 -20.34 11.68 -20.51
C PHE A 589 -18.98 11.25 -19.93
N TRP A 590 -18.23 12.22 -19.42
CA TRP A 590 -17.01 11.93 -18.66
C TRP A 590 -17.38 11.59 -17.21
N ILE A 591 -17.51 10.29 -16.91
CA ILE A 591 -18.07 9.84 -15.63
C ILE A 591 -17.20 10.23 -14.43
N SER A 592 -15.87 10.17 -14.59
CA SER A 592 -14.95 10.59 -13.53
C SER A 592 -14.97 12.10 -13.32
N GLY A 593 -15.53 12.89 -14.24
CA GLY A 593 -15.64 14.35 -14.16
C GLY A 593 -16.78 14.85 -13.26
N PHE A 594 -17.70 13.98 -12.86
CA PHE A 594 -18.74 14.32 -11.90
C PHE A 594 -18.21 14.33 -10.47
N PHE A 595 -18.65 15.30 -9.69
CA PHE A 595 -18.46 15.39 -8.25
C PHE A 595 -19.21 14.24 -7.53
N PHE A 596 -20.43 13.91 -7.98
CA PHE A 596 -21.21 12.77 -7.46
C PHE A 596 -21.79 11.91 -8.59
N PRO A 597 -21.02 10.92 -9.09
CA PRO A 597 -21.44 10.05 -10.20
C PRO A 597 -22.75 9.28 -9.93
N GLN A 598 -23.10 9.00 -8.67
CA GLN A 598 -24.35 8.29 -8.34
C GLN A 598 -25.62 9.07 -8.71
N ALA A 599 -25.59 10.41 -8.65
CA ALA A 599 -26.73 11.22 -9.11
C ALA A 599 -26.90 11.10 -10.63
N PHE A 600 -25.80 11.06 -11.38
CA PHE A 600 -25.82 10.85 -12.82
C PHE A 600 -26.38 9.47 -13.21
N LEU A 601 -25.93 8.41 -12.53
CA LEU A 601 -26.43 7.05 -12.77
C LEU A 601 -27.93 6.94 -12.46
N THR A 602 -28.36 7.44 -11.29
CA THR A 602 -29.77 7.48 -10.92
C THR A 602 -30.60 8.34 -11.88
N GLY A 603 -30.07 9.49 -12.33
CA GLY A 603 -30.72 10.35 -13.31
C GLY A 603 -30.96 9.66 -14.65
N THR A 604 -30.00 8.85 -15.10
CA THR A 604 -30.13 8.03 -16.32
C THR A 604 -31.22 6.97 -16.16
N LEU A 605 -31.26 6.26 -15.02
CA LEU A 605 -32.31 5.28 -14.72
C LEU A 605 -33.70 5.93 -14.63
N GLN A 606 -33.80 7.12 -14.02
CA GLN A 606 -35.06 7.87 -13.93
C GLN A 606 -35.60 8.27 -15.30
N ASN A 607 -34.74 8.75 -16.20
CA ASN A 607 -35.15 9.09 -17.56
C ASN A 607 -35.72 7.87 -18.30
N PHE A 608 -35.07 6.71 -18.17
CA PHE A 608 -35.56 5.47 -18.78
C PHE A 608 -36.87 4.99 -18.14
N ALA A 609 -36.94 4.99 -16.81
CA ALA A 609 -38.14 4.62 -16.05
C ALA A 609 -39.36 5.46 -16.46
N ARG A 610 -39.16 6.77 -16.66
CA ARG A 610 -40.22 7.69 -17.11
C ARG A 610 -40.59 7.47 -18.57
N LYS A 611 -39.61 7.29 -19.47
CA LYS A 611 -39.84 7.03 -20.90
C LYS A 611 -40.60 5.73 -21.14
N ARG A 612 -40.33 4.68 -20.35
CA ARG A 612 -40.90 3.34 -20.49
C ARG A 612 -42.05 3.05 -19.50
N ILE A 613 -42.34 3.96 -18.58
CA ILE A 613 -43.37 3.83 -17.53
C ILE A 613 -43.17 2.53 -16.71
N VAL A 614 -41.97 2.36 -16.15
CA VAL A 614 -41.60 1.21 -15.31
C VAL A 614 -41.07 1.69 -13.96
N SER A 615 -41.17 0.88 -12.91
CA SER A 615 -40.60 1.22 -11.61
C SER A 615 -39.08 1.31 -11.67
N ILE A 616 -38.47 2.28 -10.98
CA ILE A 616 -37.01 2.43 -10.93
C ILE A 616 -36.33 1.23 -10.26
N ASP A 617 -36.99 0.62 -9.27
CA ASP A 617 -36.42 -0.47 -8.47
C ASP A 617 -36.25 -1.78 -9.26
N THR A 618 -36.91 -1.92 -10.41
CA THR A 618 -36.80 -3.11 -11.27
C THR A 618 -35.77 -2.93 -12.38
N ILE A 619 -35.14 -1.74 -12.49
CA ILE A 619 -34.22 -1.42 -13.58
C ILE A 619 -32.78 -1.56 -13.08
N THR A 620 -31.97 -2.26 -13.86
CA THR A 620 -30.52 -2.41 -13.62
C THR A 620 -29.75 -2.11 -14.90
N PHE A 621 -28.48 -1.76 -14.79
CA PHE A 621 -27.65 -1.52 -15.96
C PHE A 621 -27.14 -2.83 -16.56
N SER A 622 -27.18 -2.88 -17.88
CA SER A 622 -26.46 -3.80 -18.76
C SER A 622 -25.36 -3.01 -19.47
N PHE A 623 -24.24 -3.65 -19.73
CA PHE A 623 -23.03 -2.98 -20.20
C PHE A 623 -22.63 -3.53 -21.55
N LYS A 624 -22.34 -2.64 -22.49
CA LYS A 624 -21.78 -2.99 -23.79
C LYS A 624 -20.56 -2.14 -24.09
N MET A 625 -19.44 -2.79 -24.38
CA MET A 625 -18.22 -2.11 -24.81
C MET A 625 -18.35 -1.69 -26.27
N MET A 626 -18.07 -0.43 -26.55
CA MET A 626 -18.08 0.12 -27.90
C MET A 626 -16.69 -0.01 -28.52
N LYS A 627 -16.63 -0.36 -29.81
CA LYS A 627 -15.37 -0.44 -30.57
C LYS A 627 -14.95 0.90 -31.18
N GLU A 628 -15.90 1.84 -31.29
CA GLU A 628 -15.71 3.15 -31.92
C GLU A 628 -15.05 4.13 -30.95
N SER A 629 -14.27 5.06 -31.50
CA SER A 629 -13.57 6.07 -30.70
C SER A 629 -14.50 7.21 -30.27
N ALA A 630 -14.08 8.00 -29.27
CA ALA A 630 -14.85 9.14 -28.78
C ALA A 630 -15.12 10.21 -29.84
N SER A 631 -14.29 10.26 -30.89
CA SER A 631 -14.42 11.22 -31.99
C SER A 631 -15.49 10.82 -33.01
N ASP A 632 -15.81 9.53 -33.10
CA ASP A 632 -16.75 8.98 -34.09
C ASP A 632 -18.20 8.98 -33.57
N LEU A 633 -18.39 8.83 -32.26
CA LEU A 633 -19.69 8.80 -31.58
C LEU A 633 -20.22 10.21 -31.30
N LYS A 634 -20.87 10.82 -32.30
CA LYS A 634 -21.46 12.18 -32.19
C LYS A 634 -22.93 12.21 -31.78
N THR A 635 -23.63 11.08 -31.81
CA THR A 635 -25.06 10.98 -31.49
C THR A 635 -25.30 10.24 -30.18
N SER A 636 -26.20 10.76 -29.33
CA SER A 636 -26.64 10.09 -28.11
C SER A 636 -27.40 8.78 -28.43
N PRO A 637 -27.30 7.75 -27.57
CA PRO A 637 -28.05 6.51 -27.76
C PRO A 637 -29.54 6.70 -27.50
N GLU A 638 -30.39 5.86 -28.09
CA GLU A 638 -31.85 5.92 -27.90
C GLU A 638 -32.28 5.69 -26.44
N ASP A 639 -31.65 4.70 -25.79
CA ASP A 639 -31.85 4.34 -24.39
C ASP A 639 -30.48 4.26 -23.70
N GLY A 640 -30.36 4.86 -22.51
CA GLY A 640 -29.13 4.86 -21.73
C GLY A 640 -28.16 6.02 -22.04
N CYS A 641 -26.87 5.82 -21.77
CA CYS A 641 -25.83 6.82 -22.02
C CYS A 641 -24.46 6.19 -22.31
N TYR A 642 -23.62 6.90 -23.08
CA TYR A 642 -22.21 6.54 -23.26
C TYR A 642 -21.35 7.20 -22.20
N ILE A 643 -20.44 6.43 -21.60
CA ILE A 643 -19.49 6.94 -20.60
C ILE A 643 -18.04 6.71 -21.02
N ARG A 644 -17.17 7.65 -20.62
CA ARG A 644 -15.71 7.57 -20.73
C ARG A 644 -15.03 7.98 -19.42
N GLY A 645 -13.76 7.65 -19.26
CA GLY A 645 -12.96 8.01 -18.07
C GLY A 645 -12.99 6.94 -16.96
N LEU A 646 -13.06 5.67 -17.36
CA LEU A 646 -12.83 4.52 -16.49
C LEU A 646 -11.45 3.95 -16.81
N TYR A 647 -10.73 3.51 -15.78
CA TYR A 647 -9.43 2.87 -15.91
C TYR A 647 -9.49 1.49 -15.28
N ALA A 648 -8.85 0.53 -15.94
CA ALA A 648 -8.64 -0.80 -15.39
C ALA A 648 -7.27 -0.88 -14.73
N GLU A 649 -7.25 -1.42 -13.51
CA GLU A 649 -6.04 -1.70 -12.75
C GLU A 649 -5.86 -3.23 -12.67
N GLY A 650 -4.65 -3.71 -12.99
CA GLY A 650 -4.34 -5.14 -13.00
C GLY A 650 -4.83 -5.91 -14.24
N ALA A 651 -5.57 -5.26 -15.14
CA ALA A 651 -6.00 -5.83 -16.42
C ALA A 651 -6.06 -4.78 -17.52
N ARG A 652 -6.14 -5.25 -18.76
CA ARG A 652 -6.37 -4.44 -19.95
C ARG A 652 -7.52 -4.99 -20.78
N TRP A 653 -8.36 -4.10 -21.27
CA TRP A 653 -9.34 -4.46 -22.29
C TRP A 653 -8.68 -4.62 -23.66
N ASP A 654 -8.78 -5.81 -24.26
CA ASP A 654 -8.38 -6.01 -25.65
C ASP A 654 -9.52 -5.66 -26.62
N MET A 655 -9.27 -4.70 -27.51
CA MET A 655 -10.24 -4.24 -28.51
C MET A 655 -10.45 -5.27 -29.64
N THR A 656 -9.44 -6.09 -29.96
CA THR A 656 -9.56 -7.10 -31.02
C THR A 656 -10.46 -8.25 -30.59
N GLU A 657 -10.14 -8.88 -29.46
CA GLU A 657 -10.90 -10.02 -28.92
C GLU A 657 -12.14 -9.59 -28.11
N SER A 658 -12.27 -8.30 -27.78
CA SER A 658 -13.38 -7.74 -26.97
C SER A 658 -13.51 -8.44 -25.61
N GLN A 659 -12.38 -8.62 -24.93
CA GLN A 659 -12.27 -9.31 -23.64
C GLN A 659 -11.23 -8.66 -22.73
N LEU A 660 -11.32 -8.95 -21.43
CA LEU A 660 -10.25 -8.62 -20.49
C LEU A 660 -9.04 -9.54 -20.73
N THR A 661 -7.86 -8.95 -20.71
CA THR A 661 -6.55 -9.59 -20.81
C THR A 661 -5.64 -9.06 -19.69
N GLU A 662 -4.55 -9.75 -19.39
CA GLU A 662 -3.56 -9.25 -18.44
C GLU A 662 -2.96 -7.92 -18.91
N SER A 663 -2.61 -7.06 -17.95
CA SER A 663 -1.96 -5.79 -18.28
C SER A 663 -0.58 -6.04 -18.88
N ARG A 664 -0.07 -5.10 -19.70
CA ARG A 664 1.33 -5.19 -20.13
C ARG A 664 2.23 -4.92 -18.92
N PRO A 665 3.43 -5.51 -18.87
CA PRO A 665 4.45 -5.13 -17.90
C PRO A 665 4.59 -3.61 -17.88
N LYS A 666 4.62 -3.02 -16.68
CA LYS A 666 4.79 -1.58 -16.39
C LYS A 666 3.64 -0.67 -16.81
N GLU A 667 2.62 -1.20 -17.47
CA GLU A 667 1.36 -0.49 -17.71
C GLU A 667 0.44 -0.70 -16.49
N LEU A 668 0.57 0.16 -15.49
CA LEU A 668 -0.17 0.01 -14.22
C LEU A 668 -1.69 0.16 -14.40
N PHE A 669 -2.10 1.07 -15.28
CA PHE A 669 -3.48 1.39 -15.54
C PHE A 669 -3.74 1.50 -17.03
N THR A 670 -4.89 0.98 -17.47
CA THR A 670 -5.29 1.03 -18.88
C THR A 670 -6.63 1.73 -19.02
N GLU A 671 -6.75 2.62 -20.02
CA GLU A 671 -8.02 3.31 -20.27
C GLU A 671 -9.05 2.32 -20.84
N MET A 672 -10.21 2.24 -20.21
CA MET A 672 -11.30 1.41 -20.70
C MET A 672 -11.94 2.05 -21.94
N PRO A 673 -12.42 1.25 -22.90
CA PRO A 673 -13.18 1.76 -24.03
C PRO A 673 -14.48 2.42 -23.57
N ILE A 674 -15.12 3.12 -24.50
CA ILE A 674 -16.42 3.74 -24.25
C ILE A 674 -17.42 2.65 -23.89
N ILE A 675 -18.08 2.83 -22.74
CA ILE A 675 -19.07 1.89 -22.23
C ILE A 675 -20.47 2.47 -22.49
N TRP A 676 -21.33 1.68 -23.12
CA TRP A 676 -22.75 1.98 -23.20
C TRP A 676 -23.46 1.41 -21.98
N LEU A 677 -24.03 2.30 -21.18
CA LEU A 677 -24.89 1.97 -20.05
C LEU A 677 -26.32 1.78 -20.54
N ILE A 678 -26.77 0.53 -20.68
CA ILE A 678 -28.11 0.18 -21.17
C ILE A 678 -29.00 -0.16 -19.98
N PRO A 679 -30.02 0.64 -19.66
CA PRO A 679 -30.98 0.29 -18.61
C PRO A 679 -31.92 -0.83 -19.08
N GLU A 680 -32.03 -1.90 -18.30
CA GLU A 680 -32.90 -3.06 -18.58
C GLU A 680 -33.79 -3.38 -17.36
N SER A 681 -35.07 -3.72 -17.61
CA SER A 681 -36.01 -4.12 -16.56
C SER A 681 -35.93 -5.61 -16.26
N ASN A 682 -35.93 -5.99 -14.97
CA ASN A 682 -35.92 -7.38 -14.48
C ASN A 682 -34.77 -8.24 -15.04
N ARG A 683 -33.57 -7.66 -15.13
CA ARG A 683 -32.38 -8.39 -15.59
C ARG A 683 -32.08 -9.57 -14.67
N LYS A 684 -31.89 -10.76 -15.25
CA LYS A 684 -31.35 -11.91 -14.54
C LYS A 684 -29.82 -11.82 -14.52
N PRO A 685 -29.15 -12.05 -13.38
CA PRO A 685 -27.69 -12.10 -13.34
C PRO A 685 -27.21 -13.26 -14.23
N VAL A 686 -26.28 -12.96 -15.13
CA VAL A 686 -25.65 -13.97 -15.99
C VAL A 686 -24.57 -14.66 -15.16
N LEU A 687 -24.67 -15.98 -14.98
CA LEU A 687 -23.82 -16.75 -14.06
C LEU A 687 -22.53 -17.30 -14.70
N SER A 688 -22.34 -17.18 -16.02
CA SER A 688 -21.20 -17.77 -16.73
C SER A 688 -20.59 -16.83 -17.77
N GLY A 689 -19.25 -16.75 -17.81
CA GLY A 689 -18.50 -15.97 -18.80
C GLY A 689 -18.49 -14.47 -18.54
N ILE A 690 -18.92 -14.03 -17.36
CA ILE A 690 -18.94 -12.63 -16.95
C ILE A 690 -18.24 -12.50 -15.61
N TYR A 691 -17.20 -11.68 -15.58
CA TYR A 691 -16.55 -11.20 -14.38
C TYR A 691 -17.28 -9.96 -13.85
N GLU A 692 -17.83 -10.06 -12.63
CA GLU A 692 -18.37 -8.91 -11.93
C GLU A 692 -17.24 -8.11 -11.28
N CYS A 693 -16.91 -6.96 -11.88
CA CYS A 693 -15.81 -6.09 -11.52
C CYS A 693 -16.30 -4.88 -10.71
N PRO A 694 -15.76 -4.64 -9.50
CA PRO A 694 -16.13 -3.48 -8.71
C PRO A 694 -15.60 -2.17 -9.33
N VAL A 695 -16.38 -1.09 -9.21
CA VAL A 695 -15.98 0.27 -9.60
C VAL A 695 -15.80 1.16 -8.38
N TYR A 696 -14.61 1.74 -8.22
CA TYR A 696 -14.27 2.65 -7.12
C TYR A 696 -14.10 4.10 -7.58
N LYS A 697 -14.22 5.07 -6.66
CA LYS A 697 -13.96 6.50 -6.93
C LYS A 697 -12.48 6.87 -6.93
N THR A 698 -11.68 6.13 -6.17
CA THR A 698 -10.28 6.42 -5.87
C THR A 698 -9.53 5.11 -5.70
N LEU A 699 -8.20 5.18 -5.82
CA LEU A 699 -7.29 4.03 -5.65
C LEU A 699 -7.28 3.47 -4.22
N THR A 700 -7.76 4.23 -3.23
CA THR A 700 -7.96 3.71 -1.86
C THR A 700 -9.05 2.66 -1.73
N ARG A 701 -9.87 2.45 -2.79
CA ARG A 701 -10.98 1.48 -2.83
C ARG A 701 -11.96 1.59 -1.65
N ALA A 702 -12.02 2.76 -1.02
CA ALA A 702 -12.90 3.05 0.10
C ALA A 702 -14.28 3.51 -0.41
N GLY A 703 -15.28 2.63 -0.26
CA GLY A 703 -16.65 2.86 -0.72
C GLY A 703 -16.83 2.51 -2.20
N SER A 704 -17.56 1.43 -2.48
CA SER A 704 -17.91 1.02 -3.83
C SER A 704 -19.02 1.90 -4.41
N LEU A 705 -18.92 2.19 -5.71
CA LEU A 705 -19.94 2.95 -6.43
C LEU A 705 -21.00 2.04 -7.06
N TYR A 706 -20.52 1.04 -7.79
CA TYR A 706 -21.31 0.13 -8.61
C TYR A 706 -20.45 -1.09 -9.01
N SER A 707 -21.08 -2.15 -9.50
CA SER A 707 -20.40 -3.32 -10.09
C SER A 707 -20.64 -3.40 -11.59
N LEU A 708 -19.57 -3.46 -12.40
CA LEU A 708 -19.65 -3.66 -13.85
C LEU A 708 -19.54 -5.15 -14.18
N ALA A 709 -20.48 -5.65 -14.98
CA ALA A 709 -20.44 -7.00 -15.53
C ALA A 709 -19.61 -7.00 -16.82
N LEU A 710 -18.39 -7.55 -16.78
CA LEU A 710 -17.44 -7.59 -17.89
C LEU A 710 -17.32 -9.01 -18.44
N PHE A 711 -17.21 -9.19 -19.76
CA PHE A 711 -17.07 -10.53 -20.33
C PHE A 711 -15.64 -11.07 -20.14
N SER A 712 -15.52 -12.31 -19.65
CA SER A 712 -14.27 -13.05 -19.51
C SER A 712 -14.53 -14.52 -19.89
N ARG A 713 -13.72 -15.09 -20.79
CA ARG A 713 -13.97 -16.43 -21.38
C ARG A 713 -12.93 -17.49 -21.00
N SER A 714 -11.91 -17.11 -20.26
CA SER A 714 -10.83 -17.98 -19.76
C SER A 714 -10.72 -17.73 -18.25
N PRO A 715 -10.23 -18.67 -17.42
CA PRO A 715 -9.59 -18.23 -16.19
C PRO A 715 -8.42 -17.34 -16.63
N LEU A 716 -8.64 -16.02 -16.71
CA LEU A 716 -7.55 -15.08 -16.45
C LEU A 716 -6.96 -15.58 -15.14
N TYR A 717 -5.64 -15.78 -15.06
CA TYR A 717 -5.03 -16.22 -13.81
C TYR A 717 -5.54 -15.28 -12.71
N ARG A 718 -6.47 -15.80 -11.90
CA ARG A 718 -7.07 -15.16 -10.73
C ARG A 718 -7.83 -13.85 -11.03
N GLU A 719 -8.96 -14.00 -11.72
CA GLU A 719 -9.95 -12.94 -12.00
C GLU A 719 -10.33 -12.02 -10.81
N VAL A 720 -10.15 -12.48 -9.57
CA VAL A 720 -10.67 -11.83 -8.36
C VAL A 720 -9.96 -10.53 -8.00
N ASP A 721 -8.75 -10.33 -8.51
CA ASP A 721 -7.92 -9.16 -8.19
C ASP A 721 -8.06 -8.01 -9.21
N ILE A 722 -8.86 -8.21 -10.27
CA ILE A 722 -9.11 -7.22 -11.32
C ILE A 722 -10.16 -6.21 -10.85
N THR A 723 -9.79 -4.92 -10.77
CA THR A 723 -10.75 -3.88 -10.40
C THR A 723 -10.76 -2.74 -11.41
N LEU A 724 -11.93 -2.11 -11.57
CA LEU A 724 -12.07 -0.87 -12.30
C LEU A 724 -12.06 0.29 -11.31
N VAL A 725 -11.30 1.33 -11.64
CA VAL A 725 -11.24 2.55 -10.85
C VAL A 725 -11.66 3.71 -11.74
N LEU A 726 -12.56 4.54 -11.24
CA LEU A 726 -12.81 5.86 -11.82
C LEU A 726 -11.65 6.74 -11.41
N PHE A 727 -10.77 7.04 -12.35
CA PHE A 727 -9.82 8.11 -12.14
C PHE A 727 -9.70 9.01 -13.37
N SER A 728 -9.26 10.25 -13.17
CA SER A 728 -9.06 11.22 -14.25
C SER A 728 -7.58 11.22 -14.65
N ARG A 729 -7.29 11.04 -15.94
CA ARG A 729 -5.97 10.83 -16.57
C ARG A 729 -4.81 11.68 -16.06
N SER A 730 -5.07 12.86 -15.49
CA SER A 730 -4.08 13.94 -15.53
C SER A 730 -2.74 13.63 -14.88
N PHE A 731 -2.59 12.83 -13.80
CA PHE A 731 -1.26 12.59 -13.18
C PHE A 731 -1.20 11.53 -12.04
N GLU A 732 -2.30 10.85 -11.64
CA GLU A 732 -2.19 9.82 -10.56
C GLU A 732 -1.44 8.56 -10.98
N LEU A 733 -1.15 8.41 -12.27
CA LEU A 733 -0.27 7.37 -12.81
C LEU A 733 1.20 7.58 -12.41
N GLU A 734 1.53 8.75 -11.84
CA GLU A 734 2.90 9.16 -11.53
C GLU A 734 3.16 9.37 -10.03
N ILE A 735 2.23 8.98 -9.14
CA ILE A 735 2.58 8.73 -7.73
C ILE A 735 3.00 7.25 -7.64
#